data_AF-A0A850R4G7-F1
#
_entry.id   AF-A0A850R4G7-F1
#
_cell.length_a   1.000
_cell.length_b   1.000
_cell.length_c   1.000
_cell.angle_alpha   90.00
_cell.angle_beta   90.00
_cell.angle_gamma   90.00
#
_symmetry.space_group_name_H-M   'P 1'
#
loop_
_entity.id
_entity.type
_entity.pdbx_description
1 polymer ?
#
loop_
_entity_poly.entity_id
_entity_poly.type
_entity_poly.pdbx_seq_one_letter_code
_entity_poly.pdbx_strand_id
1 'polypeptide(L)'
;MRSINGYNLTPEQNVIVELAINDLNIKGEAGAGSGKTSTLKAVDKYKSKMGKRAYYICFNKALEQEAKGSFSKFVTVTTANALAYKHICTQDTNWKLKLNRRILADEVIKYAEVDRNRIPLLKILDVSKAITKTVDNFCSSASSELSAVHVCDEVLKIHNKDSKKNEHGIGKLEFIDYIVKHSNLFLKPFFDNNSDCPATHSAYLKKWQLSKPIINTDYIMYDEGQDANPVILSVILQQKCQKIICGDRYQSIYAFNNAVNAMDLVPYVSCPIQTSFRYSQELADLANKIIRLIPIKSDFHLIGKGHKTEIIKASKYNQSERAMIIARTNATLFELMLCVLEANVPTFLAINDLDAQVRLIKQLLLFESGKNVKLPPYLAIYKCWDDLVSSEHLDSDVSRIAKLIDENPSRAQNLITAIEANRNVRIEQAFYILTTAHKSKGLECDNVFVCDDFDAVLAPLLDPDEEVDQEELHLLYVAITRAKKKLILSDTMYDLLHSAYKPKVRLTPTKAFSLDGINEQVIELRNQEQKQPGLIADIKDKALAPYRNIAKNEANEAVSASTGVQQVQIALDLNNSVQVDIEPVIEGENLDFSNLDVLVEQNWHVPSNCDQKIKDKIYKNLIKRINSKINSAHIKQALNNSLPTKGFLSVNVGRVYNNASMTIPADPKNIQQDELINLDIEIPLFWTPLDSSRFENPNLAILGTMGTGKTQLVKAILYEITRQRHLNGGQSLGLLIFDYKQDFCDEEFVKKTNATVLTPHHLPINPFAIFKKEKMATLKTAEIFVNTLVKIFRIGGKQQRCIRNIILQCYETFGLKKNDVSTFNNRPPTIYDVYQLYCMQEKVPDDLVISALDTLVDYEIFTDNPEASSLLELLKDNVVVINLKGYADTQQSFIVSLLLDSFYQQMHLAGKPQIIKGHRPLTNMLLVDECDNLMKHEPDALKKILKEGREFGVGCILSTQGLDHFKVGETNYADYFLAWICHKLGSPSTKALEQIFNLTDRESIKQIVARMNSQNKHHSIFVDAKKNFQFQRSSAFWEICEREKKSAQEKQLSIKN
;
A
#
# COMPACT_ATOMS: atom_id res chain seq x y z
N MET A 1 -44.40 16.93 22.89
CA MET A 1 -43.00 16.50 22.62
C MET A 1 -42.11 16.93 23.77
N ARG A 2 -41.01 16.23 24.05
CA ARG A 2 -40.00 16.71 25.00
C ARG A 2 -39.09 17.75 24.33
N SER A 3 -38.46 18.60 25.14
CA SER A 3 -37.58 19.67 24.66
C SER A 3 -36.35 19.83 25.55
N ILE A 4 -35.26 20.36 24.99
CA ILE A 4 -34.05 20.80 25.70
C ILE A 4 -33.64 22.17 25.15
N ASN A 5 -33.31 23.12 26.03
CA ASN A 5 -32.86 24.48 25.66
C ASN A 5 -33.73 25.22 24.61
N GLY A 6 -35.05 25.01 24.63
CA GLY A 6 -36.01 25.60 23.69
C GLY A 6 -36.26 24.78 22.42
N TYR A 7 -35.43 23.78 22.12
CA TYR A 7 -35.57 22.92 20.94
C TYR A 7 -36.32 21.63 21.26
N ASN A 8 -37.17 21.18 20.33
CA ASN A 8 -37.83 19.87 20.43
C ASN A 8 -36.80 18.74 20.21
N LEU A 9 -36.90 17.68 21.01
CA LEU A 9 -36.08 16.47 20.81
C LEU A 9 -36.54 15.72 19.55
N THR A 10 -35.60 15.12 18.82
CA THR A 10 -35.91 14.20 17.71
C THR A 10 -36.61 12.94 18.22
N PRO A 11 -37.33 12.17 17.38
CA PRO A 11 -37.89 10.89 17.79
C PRO A 11 -36.84 9.95 18.39
N GLU A 12 -35.65 9.89 17.78
CA GLU A 12 -34.45 9.17 18.26
C GLU A 12 -34.05 9.57 19.69
N GLN A 13 -33.93 10.88 19.95
CA GLN A 13 -33.58 11.43 21.26
C GLN A 13 -34.69 11.18 22.30
N ASN A 14 -35.96 11.23 21.89
CA ASN A 14 -37.07 10.91 22.78
C ASN A 14 -37.01 9.45 23.25
N VAL A 15 -36.71 8.50 22.36
CA VAL A 15 -36.53 7.07 22.71
C VAL A 15 -35.44 6.90 23.76
N ILE A 16 -34.28 7.54 23.60
CA ILE A 16 -33.19 7.48 24.59
C ILE A 16 -33.64 8.04 25.93
N VAL A 17 -34.37 9.16 25.97
CA VAL A 17 -34.88 9.72 27.23
C VAL A 17 -35.94 8.81 27.87
N GLU A 18 -36.82 8.15 27.09
CA GLU A 18 -37.78 7.18 27.63
C GLU A 18 -37.09 5.96 28.25
N LEU A 19 -36.19 5.32 27.52
CA LEU A 19 -35.41 4.18 28.04
C LEU A 19 -34.60 4.60 29.28
N ALA A 20 -34.08 5.84 29.30
CA ALA A 20 -33.31 6.35 30.42
C ALA A 20 -34.16 6.53 31.69
N ILE A 21 -35.40 7.01 31.54
CA ILE A 21 -36.37 7.16 32.64
C ILE A 21 -36.79 5.78 33.19
N ASN A 22 -36.88 4.75 32.34
CA ASN A 22 -37.18 3.37 32.72
C ASN A 22 -35.94 2.60 33.25
N ASP A 23 -34.89 3.30 33.68
CA ASP A 23 -33.65 2.75 34.27
C ASP A 23 -32.89 1.69 33.42
N LEU A 24 -33.18 1.57 32.12
CA LEU A 24 -32.50 0.66 31.18
C LEU A 24 -31.12 1.18 30.77
N ASN A 25 -30.15 0.29 30.54
CA ASN A 25 -28.84 0.68 29.98
C ASN A 25 -28.98 0.99 28.49
N ILE A 26 -28.19 1.94 27.97
CA ILE A 26 -28.34 2.46 26.61
C ILE A 26 -26.98 2.63 25.94
N LYS A 27 -26.92 2.19 24.67
CA LYS A 27 -25.87 2.56 23.72
C LYS A 27 -26.43 3.54 22.70
N GLY A 28 -26.08 4.82 22.83
CA GLY A 28 -26.40 5.86 21.84
C GLY A 28 -25.41 5.83 20.69
N GLU A 29 -25.76 5.18 19.59
CA GLU A 29 -24.95 5.17 18.36
C GLU A 29 -25.26 6.44 17.57
N ALA A 30 -24.38 7.43 17.65
CA ALA A 30 -24.58 8.75 17.08
C ALA A 30 -23.75 8.97 15.81
N GLY A 31 -24.12 9.99 15.04
CA GLY A 31 -23.32 10.48 13.92
C GLY A 31 -22.83 11.91 14.10
N ALA A 32 -21.98 12.37 13.19
CA ALA A 32 -21.33 13.66 13.31
C ALA A 32 -22.35 14.82 13.29
N GLY A 33 -22.44 15.54 14.41
CA GLY A 33 -23.37 16.67 14.56
C GLY A 33 -24.78 16.31 15.05
N SER A 34 -25.07 15.04 15.44
CA SER A 34 -26.41 14.64 15.89
C SER A 34 -26.75 14.95 17.37
N GLY A 35 -25.86 15.66 18.07
CA GLY A 35 -26.13 16.20 19.40
C GLY A 35 -26.03 15.17 20.53
N LYS A 36 -24.96 14.38 20.58
CA LYS A 36 -24.65 13.44 21.69
C LYS A 36 -24.81 14.10 23.07
N THR A 37 -24.05 15.17 23.32
CA THR A 37 -24.09 15.95 24.56
C THR A 37 -25.48 16.54 24.82
N SER A 38 -26.18 17.01 23.79
CA SER A 38 -27.56 17.54 23.91
C SER A 38 -28.57 16.45 24.32
N THR A 39 -28.36 15.21 23.85
CA THR A 39 -29.15 14.04 24.25
C THR A 39 -28.91 13.68 25.71
N LEU A 40 -27.66 13.71 26.16
CA LEU A 40 -27.30 13.48 27.58
C LEU A 40 -27.83 14.61 28.49
N LYS A 41 -27.79 15.86 28.05
CA LYS A 41 -28.46 17.00 28.72
C LYS A 41 -29.98 16.83 28.81
N ALA A 42 -30.60 16.26 27.77
CA ALA A 42 -32.01 15.92 27.81
C ALA A 42 -32.31 14.82 28.84
N VAL A 43 -31.52 13.74 28.87
CA VAL A 43 -31.62 12.69 29.90
C VAL A 43 -31.55 13.28 31.31
N ASP A 44 -30.52 14.10 31.59
CA ASP A 44 -30.38 14.80 32.87
C ASP A 44 -31.61 15.66 33.20
N LYS A 45 -32.10 16.48 32.26
CA LYS A 45 -33.29 17.35 32.47
C LYS A 45 -34.53 16.58 32.93
N TYR A 46 -34.69 15.31 32.56
CA TYR A 46 -35.83 14.49 32.99
C TYR A 46 -35.50 13.62 34.21
N LYS A 47 -34.31 13.01 34.32
CA LYS A 47 -33.93 12.20 35.50
C LYS A 47 -33.66 13.03 36.76
N SER A 48 -33.10 14.23 36.64
CA SER A 48 -32.89 15.14 37.78
C SER A 48 -34.20 15.58 38.45
N LYS A 49 -35.31 15.67 37.69
CA LYS A 49 -36.66 15.91 38.23
C LYS A 49 -37.18 14.76 39.09
N MET A 50 -36.64 13.56 38.92
CA MET A 50 -36.90 12.37 39.74
C MET A 50 -35.93 12.29 40.95
N GLY A 51 -35.12 13.33 41.20
CA GLY A 51 -34.14 13.37 42.30
C GLY A 51 -32.88 12.51 42.09
N LYS A 52 -32.72 11.90 40.91
CA LYS A 52 -31.60 11.00 40.60
C LYS A 52 -30.29 11.76 40.39
N ARG A 53 -29.19 11.26 40.98
CA ARG A 53 -27.84 11.84 40.86
C ARG A 53 -27.03 11.11 39.80
N ALA A 54 -26.13 11.81 39.12
CA ALA A 54 -25.34 11.24 38.03
C ALA A 54 -23.85 11.59 38.09
N TYR A 55 -23.05 10.79 37.41
CA TYR A 55 -21.78 11.25 36.83
C TYR A 55 -21.92 11.46 35.34
N TYR A 56 -21.34 12.55 34.84
CA TYR A 56 -21.14 12.80 33.42
C TYR A 56 -19.64 12.75 33.16
N ILE A 57 -19.20 11.79 32.35
CA ILE A 57 -17.80 11.47 32.09
C ILE A 57 -17.44 11.94 30.67
N CYS A 58 -16.54 12.92 30.60
CA CYS A 58 -15.96 13.41 29.36
C CYS A 58 -14.66 12.66 29.02
N PHE A 59 -14.35 12.56 27.73
CA PHE A 59 -13.06 12.05 27.24
C PHE A 59 -11.85 12.89 27.71
N ASN A 60 -11.94 14.22 27.69
CA ASN A 60 -10.82 15.10 28.03
C ASN A 60 -11.21 16.31 28.90
N LYS A 61 -10.19 17.02 29.41
CA LYS A 61 -10.37 18.13 30.35
C LYS A 61 -11.01 19.37 29.71
N ALA A 62 -10.83 19.61 28.41
CA ALA A 62 -11.47 20.74 27.74
C ALA A 62 -12.99 20.54 27.68
N LEU A 63 -13.44 19.36 27.24
CA LEU A 63 -14.85 18.95 27.25
C LEU A 63 -15.45 18.96 28.67
N GLU A 64 -14.66 18.63 29.70
CA GLU A 64 -15.10 18.77 31.10
C GLU A 64 -15.38 20.23 31.49
N GLN A 65 -14.55 21.18 31.05
CA GLN A 65 -14.77 22.60 31.35
C GLN A 65 -15.95 23.16 30.53
N GLU A 66 -16.08 22.77 29.26
CA GLU A 66 -17.21 23.17 28.39
C GLU A 66 -18.56 22.65 28.90
N ALA A 67 -18.59 21.41 29.41
CA ALA A 67 -19.80 20.82 29.95
C ALA A 67 -20.21 21.38 31.34
N LYS A 68 -19.31 22.01 32.10
CA LYS A 68 -19.64 22.58 33.41
C LYS A 68 -20.67 23.70 33.30
N GLY A 69 -21.61 23.71 34.25
CA GLY A 69 -22.74 24.64 34.24
C GLY A 69 -23.83 24.33 33.19
N SER A 70 -23.60 23.38 32.28
CA SER A 70 -24.56 23.00 31.24
C SER A 70 -25.42 21.76 31.57
N PHE A 71 -25.19 21.18 32.75
CA PHE A 71 -25.97 20.10 33.37
C PHE A 71 -26.55 20.55 34.71
N SER A 72 -27.54 19.82 35.23
CA SER A 72 -28.17 20.09 36.52
C SER A 72 -27.21 19.92 37.70
N LYS A 73 -27.55 20.54 38.83
CA LYS A 73 -26.80 20.42 40.10
C LYS A 73 -26.70 19.00 40.67
N PHE A 74 -27.42 18.03 40.11
CA PHE A 74 -27.40 16.62 40.51
C PHE A 74 -26.38 15.79 39.70
N VAL A 75 -25.73 16.39 38.69
CA VAL A 75 -24.73 15.76 37.82
C VAL A 75 -23.32 16.24 38.19
N THR A 76 -22.43 15.30 38.49
CA THR A 76 -21.00 15.58 38.63
C THR A 76 -20.30 15.44 37.27
N VAL A 77 -19.95 16.57 36.66
CA VAL A 77 -19.15 16.63 35.41
C VAL A 77 -17.67 16.39 35.72
N THR A 78 -17.08 15.36 35.12
CA THR A 78 -15.67 15.00 35.35
C THR A 78 -15.05 14.26 34.16
N THR A 79 -13.75 13.97 34.22
CA THR A 79 -13.08 13.00 33.33
C THR A 79 -12.77 11.73 34.10
N ALA A 80 -12.70 10.59 33.41
CA ALA A 80 -12.31 9.32 34.04
C ALA A 80 -10.94 9.41 34.75
N ASN A 81 -9.96 10.09 34.14
CA ASN A 81 -8.66 10.33 34.74
C ASN A 81 -8.74 11.18 36.01
N ALA A 82 -9.55 12.25 36.04
CA ALA A 82 -9.75 13.05 37.25
C ALA A 82 -10.47 12.26 38.36
N LEU A 83 -11.43 11.40 37.98
CA LEU A 83 -12.12 10.52 38.92
C LEU A 83 -11.18 9.48 39.53
N ALA A 84 -10.35 8.82 38.72
CA ALA A 84 -9.34 7.86 39.18
C ALA A 84 -8.28 8.54 40.06
N TYR A 85 -7.78 9.72 39.66
CA TYR A 85 -6.83 10.52 40.45
C TYR A 85 -7.40 10.89 41.82
N LYS A 86 -8.69 11.23 41.92
CA LYS A 86 -9.38 11.52 43.20
C LYS A 86 -9.54 10.27 44.09
N HIS A 87 -9.54 9.06 43.54
CA HIS A 87 -9.62 7.83 44.34
C HIS A 87 -8.24 7.33 44.77
N ILE A 88 -7.23 7.42 43.90
CA ILE A 88 -5.88 6.88 44.17
C ILE A 88 -4.92 7.95 44.71
N CYS A 89 -4.77 9.06 43.99
CA CYS A 89 -3.66 10.00 44.21
C CYS A 89 -3.92 11.09 45.27
N THR A 90 -5.17 11.25 45.74
CA THR A 90 -5.48 12.16 46.85
C THR A 90 -5.55 11.46 48.21
N GLN A 91 -5.56 10.12 48.24
CA GLN A 91 -5.46 9.36 49.49
C GLN A 91 -4.01 9.19 49.97
N ASP A 92 -3.03 9.35 49.07
CA ASP A 92 -1.61 9.18 49.37
C ASP A 92 -0.77 10.22 48.60
N THR A 93 0.03 11.01 49.33
CA THR A 93 0.88 12.06 48.78
C THR A 93 2.02 11.54 47.90
N ASN A 94 2.46 10.30 48.08
CA ASN A 94 3.57 9.72 47.33
C ASN A 94 3.25 9.58 45.83
N TRP A 95 1.97 9.42 45.46
CA TRP A 95 1.56 9.44 44.04
C TRP A 95 1.94 10.74 43.33
N LYS A 96 1.88 11.89 44.02
CA LYS A 96 2.31 13.18 43.43
C LYS A 96 3.82 13.20 43.18
N LEU A 97 4.60 12.59 44.07
CA LEU A 97 6.05 12.48 43.90
C LEU A 97 6.41 11.53 42.75
N LYS A 98 5.75 10.37 42.65
CA LYS A 98 5.94 9.41 41.55
C LYS A 98 5.57 9.99 40.17
N LEU A 99 4.50 10.80 40.10
CA LEU A 99 4.02 11.43 38.85
C LEU A 99 4.85 12.65 38.41
N ASN A 100 5.53 13.33 39.32
CA ASN A 100 6.35 14.52 39.03
C ASN A 100 7.75 14.18 38.45
N ARG A 101 8.12 12.90 38.36
CA ARG A 101 9.41 12.44 37.84
C ARG A 101 9.23 11.69 36.52
N ARG A 102 10.15 11.89 35.58
CA ARG A 102 10.23 11.09 34.35
C ARG A 102 10.92 9.76 34.65
N ILE A 103 10.40 8.67 34.11
CA ILE A 103 11.01 7.34 34.18
C ILE A 103 12.21 7.30 33.22
N LEU A 104 13.40 6.96 33.72
CA LEU A 104 14.60 6.78 32.90
C LEU A 104 14.81 5.31 32.50
N ALA A 105 15.47 5.06 31.37
CA ALA A 105 15.71 3.71 30.87
C ALA A 105 16.52 2.84 31.88
N ASP A 106 17.52 3.43 32.54
CA ASP A 106 18.26 2.76 33.61
C ASP A 106 17.39 2.43 34.84
N GLU A 107 16.39 3.25 35.15
CA GLU A 107 15.43 2.96 36.23
C GLU A 107 14.51 1.80 35.85
N VAL A 108 14.01 1.74 34.61
CA VAL A 108 13.24 0.58 34.12
C VAL A 108 14.04 -0.70 34.29
N ILE A 109 15.29 -0.70 33.84
CA ILE A 109 16.19 -1.86 33.89
C ILE A 109 16.52 -2.27 35.33
N LYS A 110 16.74 -1.29 36.23
CA LYS A 110 16.94 -1.52 37.67
C LYS A 110 15.70 -2.15 38.32
N TYR A 111 14.53 -1.54 38.15
CA TYR A 111 13.28 -1.97 38.80
C TYR A 111 12.65 -3.21 38.17
N ALA A 112 12.98 -3.53 36.92
CA ALA A 112 12.64 -4.79 36.27
C ALA A 112 13.57 -5.95 36.64
N GLU A 113 14.60 -5.72 37.47
CA GLU A 113 15.63 -6.71 37.85
C GLU A 113 16.31 -7.36 36.62
N VAL A 114 16.56 -6.57 35.57
CA VAL A 114 17.25 -7.04 34.36
C VAL A 114 18.75 -7.13 34.64
N ASP A 115 19.28 -8.36 34.69
CA ASP A 115 20.71 -8.63 34.82
C ASP A 115 21.46 -8.17 33.56
N ARG A 116 22.24 -7.09 33.70
CA ARG A 116 23.03 -6.46 32.62
C ARG A 116 24.04 -7.42 31.97
N ASN A 117 24.48 -8.46 32.68
CA ASN A 117 25.45 -9.43 32.20
C ASN A 117 24.79 -10.67 31.57
N ARG A 118 23.47 -10.83 31.71
CA ARG A 118 22.66 -11.90 31.09
C ARG A 118 21.60 -11.36 30.14
N ILE A 119 21.74 -10.12 29.67
CA ILE A 119 20.89 -9.60 28.60
C ILE A 119 21.17 -10.43 27.35
N PRO A 120 20.15 -11.00 26.70
CA PRO A 120 20.32 -11.85 25.53
C PRO A 120 20.66 -11.02 24.29
N LEU A 121 21.92 -10.59 24.18
CA LEU A 121 22.56 -9.84 23.07
C LEU A 121 21.96 -8.46 22.73
N LEU A 122 20.75 -8.17 23.21
CA LEU A 122 20.01 -6.93 23.01
C LEU A 122 20.65 -5.72 23.71
N LYS A 123 20.44 -4.54 23.14
CA LYS A 123 20.79 -3.26 23.78
C LYS A 123 19.86 -2.99 24.97
N ILE A 124 20.44 -2.55 26.09
CA ILE A 124 19.72 -2.11 27.32
C ILE A 124 18.53 -1.18 27.00
N LEU A 125 18.72 -0.22 26.08
CA LEU A 125 17.70 0.74 25.69
C LEU A 125 16.50 0.08 24.98
N ASP A 126 16.72 -0.97 24.21
CA ASP A 126 15.66 -1.66 23.47
C ASP A 126 14.90 -2.64 24.36
N VAL A 127 15.57 -3.31 25.31
CA VAL A 127 14.91 -4.04 26.41
C VAL A 127 14.05 -3.11 27.27
N SER A 128 14.56 -1.92 27.62
CA SER A 128 13.81 -0.91 28.35
C SER A 128 12.54 -0.46 27.59
N LYS A 129 12.65 -0.16 26.28
CA LYS A 129 11.49 0.17 25.44
C LYS A 129 10.46 -0.96 25.40
N ALA A 130 10.91 -2.21 25.24
CA ALA A 130 10.06 -3.39 25.21
C ALA A 130 9.25 -3.55 26.50
N ILE A 131 9.91 -3.41 27.66
CA ILE A 131 9.26 -3.46 28.99
C ILE A 131 8.26 -2.31 29.14
N THR A 132 8.66 -1.07 28.86
CA THR A 132 7.78 0.11 28.99
C THR A 132 6.54 -0.02 28.11
N LYS A 133 6.68 -0.37 26.82
CA LYS A 133 5.53 -0.55 25.91
C LYS A 133 4.60 -1.67 26.36
N THR A 134 5.14 -2.80 26.83
CA THR A 134 4.33 -3.93 27.35
C THR A 134 3.54 -3.53 28.60
N VAL A 135 4.16 -2.74 29.49
CA VAL A 135 3.52 -2.19 30.70
C VAL A 135 2.46 -1.15 30.37
N ASP A 136 2.70 -0.26 29.41
CA ASP A 136 1.72 0.72 28.95
C ASP A 136 0.51 0.05 28.28
N ASN A 137 0.74 -0.99 27.45
CA ASN A 137 -0.32 -1.82 26.85
C ASN A 137 -1.15 -2.54 27.93
N PHE A 138 -0.52 -3.06 28.99
CA PHE A 138 -1.25 -3.60 30.14
C PHE A 138 -2.07 -2.51 30.85
N CYS A 139 -1.53 -1.30 31.03
CA CYS A 139 -2.23 -0.21 31.70
C CYS A 139 -3.41 0.37 30.90
N SER A 140 -3.47 0.19 29.58
CA SER A 140 -4.65 0.48 28.75
C SER A 140 -5.60 -0.72 28.56
N SER A 141 -5.19 -1.93 28.93
CA SER A 141 -6.03 -3.13 28.85
C SER A 141 -7.06 -3.23 29.98
N ALA A 142 -8.08 -4.06 29.78
CA ALA A 142 -8.99 -4.50 30.84
C ALA A 142 -8.43 -5.65 31.70
N SER A 143 -7.39 -6.35 31.23
CA SER A 143 -6.78 -7.54 31.83
C SER A 143 -6.47 -7.36 33.32
N SER A 144 -6.77 -8.34 34.18
CA SER A 144 -6.37 -8.28 35.60
C SER A 144 -4.86 -8.43 35.82
N GLU A 145 -4.17 -9.11 34.90
CA GLU A 145 -2.75 -9.46 35.02
C GLU A 145 -1.99 -9.23 33.70
N LEU A 146 -0.66 -9.02 33.78
CA LEU A 146 0.19 -8.81 32.62
C LEU A 146 0.71 -10.16 32.11
N SER A 147 0.19 -10.59 30.96
CA SER A 147 0.62 -11.79 30.22
C SER A 147 1.12 -11.46 28.80
N ALA A 148 1.50 -12.49 28.03
CA ALA A 148 2.02 -12.38 26.66
C ALA A 148 1.14 -11.58 25.69
N VAL A 149 -0.18 -11.50 25.91
CA VAL A 149 -1.11 -10.74 25.05
C VAL A 149 -0.80 -9.24 24.97
N HIS A 150 -0.04 -8.69 25.93
CA HIS A 150 0.35 -7.28 25.98
C HIS A 150 1.63 -6.98 25.18
N VAL A 151 2.33 -8.00 24.67
CA VAL A 151 3.54 -7.87 23.85
C VAL A 151 3.14 -7.65 22.39
N CYS A 152 3.05 -6.38 21.98
CA CYS A 152 2.60 -6.01 20.63
C CYS A 152 3.68 -6.18 19.55
N ASP A 153 3.28 -6.08 18.27
CA ASP A 153 4.18 -6.25 17.12
C ASP A 153 5.37 -5.25 17.11
N GLU A 154 5.23 -4.07 17.74
CA GLU A 154 6.36 -3.13 17.91
C GLU A 154 7.47 -3.71 18.81
N VAL A 155 7.09 -4.45 19.85
CA VAL A 155 8.02 -5.14 20.74
C VAL A 155 8.64 -6.34 20.03
N LEU A 156 7.86 -7.08 19.23
CA LEU A 156 8.37 -8.19 18.42
C LEU A 156 9.33 -7.72 17.30
N LYS A 157 9.15 -6.50 16.77
CA LYS A 157 10.11 -5.87 15.84
C LYS A 157 11.50 -5.63 16.48
N ILE A 158 11.59 -5.47 17.80
CA ILE A 158 12.88 -5.34 18.51
C ILE A 158 13.66 -6.66 18.42
N HIS A 159 13.01 -7.78 18.76
CA HIS A 159 13.61 -9.12 18.63
C HIS A 159 14.04 -9.41 17.18
N ASN A 160 13.20 -9.09 16.19
CA ASN A 160 13.51 -9.30 14.76
C ASN A 160 14.69 -8.47 14.23
N LYS A 161 15.09 -7.38 14.91
CA LYS A 161 16.25 -6.56 14.52
C LYS A 161 17.58 -7.17 14.96
N ASP A 162 17.57 -7.94 16.06
CA ASP A 162 18.79 -8.48 16.68
C ASP A 162 19.06 -9.93 16.29
N SER A 163 18.01 -10.72 16.05
CA SER A 163 18.10 -12.07 15.50
C SER A 163 18.69 -12.13 14.07
N LYS A 164 18.75 -10.99 13.36
CA LYS A 164 19.47 -10.86 12.08
C LYS A 164 21.00 -10.69 12.23
N LYS A 165 21.52 -10.50 13.44
CA LYS A 165 22.95 -10.18 13.67
C LYS A 165 23.75 -11.22 14.44
N ASN A 166 23.10 -12.14 15.14
CA ASN A 166 23.79 -13.11 15.99
C ASN A 166 23.22 -14.53 15.83
N GLU A 167 24.08 -15.52 15.56
CA GLU A 167 23.72 -16.95 15.42
C GLU A 167 23.21 -17.61 16.72
N HIS A 168 23.29 -16.91 17.86
CA HIS A 168 22.94 -17.40 19.20
C HIS A 168 21.80 -16.58 19.84
N GLY A 169 20.91 -16.00 19.02
CA GLY A 169 19.77 -15.22 19.50
C GLY A 169 18.74 -16.07 20.26
N ILE A 170 18.13 -15.47 21.31
CA ILE A 170 16.99 -16.04 22.03
C ILE A 170 15.79 -16.23 21.09
N GLY A 171 15.04 -17.32 21.24
CA GLY A 171 13.85 -17.62 20.42
C GLY A 171 12.68 -16.65 20.64
N LYS A 172 11.76 -16.53 19.68
CA LYS A 172 10.63 -15.57 19.77
C LYS A 172 9.77 -15.77 21.03
N LEU A 173 9.46 -17.02 21.39
CA LEU A 173 8.67 -17.33 22.59
C LEU A 173 9.46 -17.01 23.88
N GLU A 174 10.71 -17.44 23.95
CA GLU A 174 11.61 -17.12 25.06
C GLU A 174 11.80 -15.60 25.25
N PHE A 175 11.83 -14.82 24.16
CA PHE A 175 11.85 -13.35 24.22
C PHE A 175 10.55 -12.77 24.78
N ILE A 176 9.39 -13.30 24.35
CA ILE A 176 8.09 -12.90 24.90
C ILE A 176 8.05 -13.20 26.41
N ASP A 177 8.41 -14.41 26.83
CA ASP A 177 8.44 -14.81 28.24
C ASP A 177 9.42 -13.96 29.07
N TYR A 178 10.60 -13.66 28.52
CA TYR A 178 11.58 -12.77 29.12
C TYR A 178 11.02 -11.36 29.35
N ILE A 179 10.39 -10.76 28.33
CA ILE A 179 9.78 -9.42 28.44
C ILE A 179 8.59 -9.44 29.40
N VAL A 180 7.72 -10.46 29.36
CA VAL A 180 6.58 -10.61 30.28
C VAL A 180 7.05 -10.75 31.73
N LYS A 181 8.09 -11.56 31.98
CA LYS A 181 8.70 -11.71 33.31
C LYS A 181 9.23 -10.38 33.84
N HIS A 182 10.07 -9.70 33.06
CA HIS A 182 10.70 -8.44 33.51
C HIS A 182 9.70 -7.28 33.58
N SER A 183 8.65 -7.27 32.76
CA SER A 183 7.52 -6.34 32.90
C SER A 183 6.73 -6.58 34.18
N ASN A 184 6.45 -7.83 34.56
CA ASN A 184 5.81 -8.15 35.85
C ASN A 184 6.68 -7.79 37.06
N LEU A 185 8.00 -7.90 36.96
CA LEU A 185 8.91 -7.40 38.01
C LEU A 185 8.84 -5.88 38.12
N PHE A 186 8.89 -5.15 37.00
CA PHE A 186 8.75 -3.69 36.98
C PHE A 186 7.41 -3.18 37.52
N LEU A 187 6.30 -3.90 37.27
CA LEU A 187 4.96 -3.51 37.76
C LEU A 187 4.87 -3.38 39.29
N LYS A 188 5.65 -4.18 40.05
CA LYS A 188 5.63 -4.17 41.52
C LYS A 188 6.00 -2.77 42.09
N PRO A 189 7.22 -2.23 41.87
CA PRO A 189 7.58 -0.88 42.32
C PRO A 189 6.83 0.23 41.56
N PHE A 190 6.35 -0.02 40.34
CA PHE A 190 5.57 0.94 39.57
C PHE A 190 4.21 1.24 40.23
N PHE A 191 3.54 0.23 40.81
CA PHE A 191 2.29 0.40 41.56
C PHE A 191 2.45 0.56 43.08
N ASP A 192 3.60 0.21 43.67
CA ASP A 192 3.85 0.42 45.10
C ASP A 192 3.99 1.92 45.43
N ASN A 193 3.19 2.39 46.40
CA ASN A 193 3.21 3.78 46.84
C ASN A 193 4.49 4.13 47.64
N ASN A 194 5.16 3.13 48.22
CA ASN A 194 6.37 3.30 49.04
C ASN A 194 7.67 3.18 48.23
N SER A 195 7.58 2.90 46.92
CA SER A 195 8.73 2.78 46.04
C SER A 195 9.08 4.08 45.33
N ASP A 196 10.38 4.44 45.33
CA ASP A 196 10.97 5.57 44.59
C ASP A 196 10.91 5.44 43.06
N CYS A 197 10.36 4.34 42.51
CA CYS A 197 10.10 4.21 41.09
C CYS A 197 9.07 5.27 40.62
N PRO A 198 9.39 6.10 39.60
CA PRO A 198 8.39 7.01 39.03
C PRO A 198 7.25 6.24 38.34
N ALA A 199 6.12 6.91 38.14
CA ALA A 199 4.91 6.30 37.56
C ALA A 199 4.25 7.23 36.52
N THR A 200 3.54 6.67 35.55
CA THR A 200 2.81 7.43 34.52
C THR A 200 1.36 7.70 34.94
N HIS A 201 0.64 8.56 34.22
CA HIS A 201 -0.79 8.75 34.47
C HIS A 201 -1.63 7.49 34.19
N SER A 202 -1.15 6.59 33.33
CA SER A 202 -1.77 5.27 33.09
C SER A 202 -1.68 4.36 34.32
N ALA A 203 -0.67 4.56 35.19
CA ALA A 203 -0.43 3.70 36.34
C ALA A 203 -1.53 3.80 37.41
N TYR A 204 -1.89 5.01 37.83
CA TYR A 204 -2.98 5.18 38.81
C TYR A 204 -4.34 4.80 38.22
N LEU A 205 -4.52 4.96 36.89
CA LEU A 205 -5.75 4.56 36.21
C LEU A 205 -5.90 3.04 36.20
N LYS A 206 -4.82 2.30 35.93
CA LYS A 206 -4.79 0.85 36.03
C LYS A 206 -4.97 0.37 37.47
N LYS A 207 -4.30 1.01 38.44
CA LYS A 207 -4.49 0.71 39.87
C LYS A 207 -5.93 0.96 40.34
N TRP A 208 -6.57 2.01 39.83
CA TRP A 208 -8.00 2.27 40.06
C TRP A 208 -8.90 1.21 39.43
N GLN A 209 -8.57 0.68 38.24
CA GLN A 209 -9.33 -0.43 37.65
C GLN A 209 -9.19 -1.73 38.47
N LEU A 210 -7.96 -2.08 38.86
CA LEU A 210 -7.67 -3.28 39.65
C LEU A 210 -8.29 -3.25 41.05
N SER A 211 -8.55 -2.08 41.64
CA SER A 211 -9.24 -1.96 42.93
C SER A 211 -10.76 -2.18 42.87
N LYS A 212 -11.33 -2.52 41.70
CA LYS A 212 -12.78 -2.76 41.47
C LYS A 212 -13.71 -1.70 42.11
N PRO A 213 -13.53 -0.41 41.78
CA PRO A 213 -14.13 0.72 42.48
C PRO A 213 -15.64 0.79 42.25
N ILE A 214 -16.37 1.21 43.29
CA ILE A 214 -17.82 1.42 43.25
C ILE A 214 -18.09 2.93 43.20
N ILE A 215 -18.72 3.40 42.13
CA ILE A 215 -19.11 4.79 41.95
C ILE A 215 -20.53 4.96 42.53
N ASN A 216 -20.64 5.60 43.69
CA ASN A 216 -21.93 5.82 44.37
C ASN A 216 -22.78 6.89 43.64
N THR A 217 -23.57 6.45 42.66
CA THR A 217 -24.44 7.29 41.82
C THR A 217 -25.63 6.49 41.30
N ASP A 218 -26.72 7.16 40.89
CA ASP A 218 -27.90 6.48 40.36
C ASP A 218 -27.71 6.07 38.89
N TYR A 219 -26.98 6.87 38.10
CA TYR A 219 -26.66 6.59 36.70
C TYR A 219 -25.36 7.26 36.24
N ILE A 220 -24.72 6.69 35.22
CA ILE A 220 -23.51 7.24 34.58
C ILE A 220 -23.83 7.55 33.12
N MET A 221 -23.50 8.77 32.71
CA MET A 221 -23.48 9.21 31.32
C MET A 221 -22.04 9.31 30.84
N TYR A 222 -21.72 8.66 29.72
CA TYR A 222 -20.41 8.72 29.08
C TYR A 222 -20.58 9.35 27.69
N ASP A 223 -19.87 10.44 27.40
CA ASP A 223 -19.85 11.08 26.08
C ASP A 223 -18.51 10.83 25.36
N GLU A 224 -18.54 10.82 24.03
CA GLU A 224 -17.45 10.34 23.15
C GLU A 224 -17.01 8.89 23.47
N GLY A 225 -18.00 8.01 23.68
CA GLY A 225 -17.80 6.61 24.06
C GLY A 225 -16.94 5.78 23.10
N GLN A 226 -16.82 6.16 21.82
CA GLN A 226 -15.98 5.45 20.85
C GLN A 226 -14.47 5.53 21.14
N ASP A 227 -14.04 6.58 21.85
CA ASP A 227 -12.63 6.79 22.23
C ASP A 227 -12.33 6.28 23.66
N ALA A 228 -13.27 5.55 24.28
CA ALA A 228 -13.10 5.06 25.63
C ALA A 228 -12.00 3.99 25.70
N ASN A 229 -10.90 4.30 26.39
CA ASN A 229 -9.82 3.37 26.67
C ASN A 229 -10.38 2.13 27.42
N PRO A 230 -10.08 0.87 27.01
CA PRO A 230 -10.65 -0.34 27.61
C PRO A 230 -10.50 -0.45 29.13
N VAL A 231 -9.40 0.06 29.71
CA VAL A 231 -9.24 0.13 31.18
C VAL A 231 -10.36 0.96 31.84
N ILE A 232 -10.74 2.10 31.23
CA ILE A 232 -11.84 2.95 31.70
C ILE A 232 -13.18 2.25 31.46
N LEU A 233 -13.38 1.71 30.25
CA LEU A 233 -14.64 1.09 29.87
C LEU A 233 -14.99 -0.06 30.84
N SER A 234 -14.04 -0.92 31.19
CA SER A 234 -14.23 -1.99 32.17
C SER A 234 -14.74 -1.46 33.53
N VAL A 235 -14.19 -0.33 34.00
CA VAL A 235 -14.62 0.29 35.26
C VAL A 235 -16.03 0.88 35.18
N ILE A 236 -16.49 1.31 34.01
CA ILE A 236 -17.85 1.83 33.83
C ILE A 236 -18.87 0.70 33.65
N LEU A 237 -18.52 -0.36 32.90
CA LEU A 237 -19.40 -1.51 32.67
C LEU A 237 -19.68 -2.29 33.97
N GLN A 238 -18.69 -2.45 34.86
CA GLN A 238 -18.87 -3.14 36.15
C GLN A 238 -19.78 -2.41 37.17
N GLN A 239 -20.18 -1.16 36.91
CA GLN A 239 -21.01 -0.40 37.87
C GLN A 239 -22.44 -0.94 37.92
N LYS A 240 -23.00 -1.06 39.13
CA LYS A 240 -24.37 -1.55 39.37
C LYS A 240 -25.47 -0.55 38.97
N CYS A 241 -25.14 0.73 38.82
CA CYS A 241 -26.06 1.77 38.39
C CYS A 241 -26.45 1.60 36.91
N GLN A 242 -27.34 2.45 36.40
CA GLN A 242 -27.62 2.55 34.96
C GLN A 242 -26.40 3.13 34.22
N LYS A 243 -26.10 2.62 33.02
CA LYS A 243 -25.08 3.17 32.10
C LYS A 243 -25.75 3.69 30.82
N ILE A 244 -25.38 4.91 30.43
CA ILE A 244 -25.83 5.56 29.19
C ILE A 244 -24.58 6.03 28.46
N ILE A 245 -24.17 5.31 27.42
CA ILE A 245 -22.92 5.56 26.69
C ILE A 245 -23.29 6.04 25.28
N CYS A 246 -22.92 7.28 24.97
CA CYS A 246 -23.13 7.88 23.64
C CYS A 246 -21.79 8.02 22.91
N GLY A 247 -21.73 7.62 21.65
CA GLY A 247 -20.52 7.73 20.84
C GLY A 247 -20.81 7.66 19.35
N ASP A 248 -19.91 8.25 18.56
CA ASP A 248 -19.92 8.17 17.11
C ASP A 248 -18.82 7.21 16.65
N ARG A 249 -19.21 5.98 16.32
CA ARG A 249 -18.28 4.90 15.99
C ARG A 249 -17.39 5.23 14.78
N TYR A 250 -17.87 6.08 13.86
CA TYR A 250 -17.18 6.45 12.63
C TYR A 250 -16.15 7.59 12.84
N GLN A 251 -16.14 8.23 14.02
CA GLN A 251 -15.10 9.17 14.43
C GLN A 251 -13.99 8.52 15.27
N SER A 252 -13.90 7.19 15.34
CA SER A 252 -12.85 6.49 16.10
C SER A 252 -11.49 6.56 15.38
N ILE A 253 -10.72 7.60 15.69
CA ILE A 253 -9.43 7.94 15.04
C ILE A 253 -8.22 7.96 16.00
N TYR A 254 -8.39 7.56 17.26
CA TYR A 254 -7.28 7.44 18.23
C TYR A 254 -6.83 5.98 18.41
N ALA A 255 -6.98 5.17 17.36
CA ALA A 255 -6.76 3.71 17.36
C ALA A 255 -5.27 3.28 17.39
N PHE A 256 -4.34 4.22 17.58
CA PHE A 256 -2.87 4.10 17.51
C PHE A 256 -2.19 3.08 18.47
N ASN A 257 -2.96 2.18 19.10
CA ASN A 257 -2.50 1.04 19.91
C ASN A 257 -3.47 -0.16 19.78
N ASN A 258 -3.74 -0.64 18.56
CA ASN A 258 -4.61 -1.80 18.26
C ASN A 258 -6.04 -1.70 18.83
N ALA A 259 -6.57 -0.50 19.05
CA ALA A 259 -7.76 -0.33 19.90
C ALA A 259 -9.04 -0.86 19.24
N VAL A 260 -9.75 -1.76 19.93
CA VAL A 260 -11.14 -2.11 19.58
C VAL A 260 -12.01 -0.85 19.70
N ASN A 261 -12.89 -0.61 18.74
CA ASN A 261 -13.87 0.48 18.85
C ASN A 261 -14.76 0.22 20.07
N ALA A 262 -14.72 1.10 21.07
CA ALA A 262 -15.39 0.87 22.34
C ALA A 262 -16.92 0.74 22.20
N MET A 263 -17.54 1.30 21.14
CA MET A 263 -18.97 1.14 20.86
C MET A 263 -19.36 -0.31 20.46
N ASP A 264 -18.40 -1.12 20.03
CA ASP A 264 -18.61 -2.53 19.66
C ASP A 264 -18.60 -3.43 20.90
N LEU A 265 -17.87 -3.01 21.95
CA LEU A 265 -17.76 -3.70 23.24
C LEU A 265 -18.94 -3.43 24.17
N VAL A 266 -19.67 -2.33 23.98
CA VAL A 266 -20.83 -1.97 24.82
C VAL A 266 -22.03 -2.89 24.52
N PRO A 267 -22.52 -3.69 25.49
CA PRO A 267 -23.53 -4.72 25.24
C PRO A 267 -24.99 -4.22 25.14
N TYR A 268 -25.24 -2.96 25.47
CA TYR A 268 -26.59 -2.44 25.70
C TYR A 268 -27.39 -2.23 24.41
N VAL A 269 -28.72 -2.14 24.58
CA VAL A 269 -29.68 -1.70 23.56
C VAL A 269 -29.14 -0.53 22.73
N SER A 270 -28.94 -0.77 21.43
CA SER A 270 -28.57 0.30 20.49
C SER A 270 -29.77 1.20 20.18
N CYS A 271 -29.51 2.50 20.29
CA CYS A 271 -30.41 3.58 19.92
C CYS A 271 -29.66 4.51 18.96
N PRO A 272 -30.00 4.48 17.65
CA PRO A 272 -29.35 5.33 16.66
C PRO A 272 -29.77 6.81 16.83
N ILE A 273 -28.80 7.72 16.75
CA ILE A 273 -29.00 9.19 16.75
C ILE A 273 -28.45 9.71 15.42
N GLN A 274 -29.32 9.70 14.41
CA GLN A 274 -29.01 9.85 12.98
C GLN A 274 -29.17 11.28 12.47
N THR A 275 -30.05 12.07 13.08
CA THR A 275 -30.34 13.44 12.65
C THR A 275 -29.20 14.40 13.04
N SER A 276 -28.36 14.79 12.09
CA SER A 276 -27.33 15.83 12.23
C SER A 276 -27.90 17.24 12.07
N PHE A 277 -27.54 18.13 13.00
CA PHE A 277 -27.90 19.55 12.98
C PHE A 277 -26.78 20.45 12.44
N ARG A 278 -25.66 19.87 11.98
CA ARG A 278 -24.50 20.64 11.53
C ARG A 278 -24.60 21.07 10.06
N TYR A 279 -25.11 20.21 9.20
CA TYR A 279 -25.05 20.36 7.74
C TYR A 279 -26.30 19.80 7.03
N SER A 280 -26.40 20.07 5.73
CA SER A 280 -27.50 19.65 4.85
C SER A 280 -27.47 18.14 4.56
N GLN A 281 -28.58 17.63 4.01
CA GLN A 281 -28.65 16.24 3.54
C GLN A 281 -27.56 15.92 2.50
N GLU A 282 -27.16 16.88 1.66
CA GLU A 282 -26.12 16.71 0.65
C GLU A 282 -24.76 16.27 1.25
N LEU A 283 -24.31 16.93 2.33
CA LEU A 283 -23.10 16.49 3.04
C LEU A 283 -23.35 15.20 3.82
N ALA A 284 -24.54 15.02 4.39
CA ALA A 284 -24.89 13.76 5.06
C ALA A 284 -24.82 12.57 4.09
N ASP A 285 -25.25 12.73 2.84
CA ASP A 285 -25.17 11.70 1.80
C ASP A 285 -23.72 11.39 1.42
N LEU A 286 -22.86 12.40 1.31
CA LEU A 286 -21.40 12.21 1.14
C LEU A 286 -20.80 11.41 2.30
N ALA A 287 -21.16 11.77 3.54
CA ALA A 287 -20.70 11.08 4.74
C ALA A 287 -21.25 9.64 4.83
N ASN A 288 -22.49 9.42 4.38
CA ASN A 288 -23.11 8.10 4.26
C ASN A 288 -22.42 7.21 3.22
N LYS A 289 -21.90 7.78 2.12
CA LYS A 289 -21.08 7.00 1.16
C LYS A 289 -19.85 6.44 1.86
N ILE A 290 -19.10 7.27 2.59
CA ILE A 290 -17.93 6.83 3.37
C ILE A 290 -18.31 5.79 4.44
N ILE A 291 -19.41 6.01 5.18
CA ILE A 291 -19.94 5.02 6.15
C ILE A 291 -20.19 3.66 5.49
N ARG A 292 -20.78 3.64 4.29
CA ARG A 292 -21.08 2.41 3.53
C ARG A 292 -19.84 1.68 2.99
N LEU A 293 -18.67 2.32 2.97
CA LEU A 293 -17.41 1.65 2.64
C LEU A 293 -16.95 0.77 3.81
N ILE A 294 -17.16 1.22 5.05
CA ILE A 294 -16.69 0.53 6.25
C ILE A 294 -17.53 -0.75 6.46
N PRO A 295 -16.94 -1.96 6.43
CA PRO A 295 -17.68 -3.22 6.29
C PRO A 295 -18.26 -3.71 7.64
N ILE A 296 -19.16 -2.92 8.21
CA ILE A 296 -19.88 -3.21 9.45
C ILE A 296 -21.37 -3.41 9.11
N LYS A 297 -21.96 -4.53 9.57
CA LYS A 297 -23.42 -4.74 9.50
C LYS A 297 -24.11 -3.76 10.46
N SER A 298 -24.58 -2.64 9.93
CA SER A 298 -25.30 -1.60 10.68
C SER A 298 -26.30 -0.88 9.78
N ASP A 299 -27.55 -0.78 10.22
CA ASP A 299 -28.60 0.00 9.55
C ASP A 299 -28.48 1.51 9.86
N PHE A 300 -27.29 1.98 10.26
CA PHE A 300 -27.06 3.38 10.60
C PHE A 300 -26.96 4.23 9.33
N HIS A 301 -27.81 5.25 9.23
CA HIS A 301 -27.84 6.18 8.12
C HIS A 301 -27.99 7.61 8.64
N LEU A 302 -27.10 8.50 8.25
CA LEU A 302 -27.08 9.89 8.71
C LEU A 302 -28.10 10.75 7.96
N ILE A 303 -28.79 11.66 8.65
CA ILE A 303 -29.80 12.55 8.08
C ILE A 303 -29.39 14.00 8.35
N GLY A 304 -29.25 14.83 7.31
CA GLY A 304 -28.80 16.22 7.43
C GLY A 304 -29.95 17.21 7.53
N LYS A 305 -30.14 17.83 8.70
CA LYS A 305 -31.15 18.88 8.98
C LYS A 305 -30.53 20.17 9.54
N GLY A 306 -29.23 20.38 9.31
CA GLY A 306 -28.49 21.54 9.75
C GLY A 306 -28.51 22.71 8.76
N HIS A 307 -27.40 23.44 8.71
CA HIS A 307 -27.20 24.53 7.74
C HIS A 307 -27.28 24.03 6.30
N LYS A 308 -27.71 24.88 5.35
CA LYS A 308 -27.55 24.59 3.92
C LYS A 308 -26.05 24.56 3.61
N THR A 309 -25.53 23.37 3.32
CA THR A 309 -24.11 23.14 3.00
C THR A 309 -23.95 22.95 1.49
N GLU A 310 -22.97 23.62 0.91
CA GLU A 310 -22.55 23.51 -0.49
C GLU A 310 -21.25 22.68 -0.57
N ILE A 311 -21.17 21.74 -1.52
CA ILE A 311 -19.95 20.97 -1.78
C ILE A 311 -19.28 21.51 -3.05
N ILE A 312 -18.04 21.99 -2.93
CA ILE A 312 -17.35 22.78 -3.97
C ILE A 312 -16.03 22.08 -4.36
N LYS A 313 -15.74 22.02 -5.67
CA LYS A 313 -14.42 21.64 -6.18
C LYS A 313 -13.38 22.72 -5.89
N ALA A 314 -12.19 22.34 -5.46
CA ALA A 314 -11.09 23.27 -5.15
C ALA A 314 -10.78 24.21 -6.33
N SER A 315 -10.84 23.72 -7.58
CA SER A 315 -10.68 24.53 -8.80
C SER A 315 -11.69 25.67 -8.96
N LYS A 316 -12.84 25.60 -8.27
CA LYS A 316 -13.92 26.61 -8.28
C LYS A 316 -13.95 27.46 -6.99
N TYR A 317 -13.13 27.17 -6.00
CA TYR A 317 -13.10 27.92 -4.75
C TYR A 317 -12.21 29.16 -4.86
N ASN A 318 -12.78 30.33 -4.62
CA ASN A 318 -12.15 31.63 -4.85
C ASN A 318 -11.30 32.18 -3.68
N GLN A 319 -10.99 31.34 -2.67
CA GLN A 319 -10.07 31.62 -1.56
C GLN A 319 -10.34 32.93 -0.76
N SER A 320 -11.53 33.53 -0.90
CA SER A 320 -11.85 34.86 -0.37
C SER A 320 -12.51 34.85 1.02
N GLU A 321 -12.69 33.68 1.63
CA GLU A 321 -13.41 33.50 2.88
C GLU A 321 -12.55 32.78 3.92
N ARG A 322 -12.81 33.07 5.21
CA ARG A 322 -12.18 32.35 6.32
C ARG A 322 -12.51 30.87 6.22
N ALA A 323 -11.52 30.00 6.43
CA ALA A 323 -11.69 28.55 6.31
C ALA A 323 -10.79 27.77 7.28
N MET A 324 -11.27 26.61 7.72
CA MET A 324 -10.44 25.59 8.35
C MET A 324 -9.87 24.68 7.26
N ILE A 325 -8.56 24.60 7.14
CA ILE A 325 -7.87 23.74 6.18
C ILE A 325 -7.39 22.50 6.92
N ILE A 326 -7.88 21.34 6.50
CA ILE A 326 -7.67 20.04 7.15
C ILE A 326 -6.79 19.16 6.27
N ALA A 327 -5.59 18.87 6.76
CA ALA A 327 -4.66 17.93 6.13
C ALA A 327 -4.68 16.55 6.81
N ARG A 328 -4.23 15.54 6.06
CA ARG A 328 -3.93 14.20 6.59
C ARG A 328 -2.63 14.22 7.41
N THR A 329 -1.60 14.93 6.95
CA THR A 329 -0.26 14.94 7.59
C THR A 329 0.20 16.31 8.10
N ASN A 330 1.14 16.31 9.07
CA ASN A 330 1.79 17.55 9.55
C ASN A 330 2.62 18.24 8.46
N ALA A 331 3.20 17.49 7.53
CA ALA A 331 4.05 18.04 6.46
C ALA A 331 3.26 18.92 5.50
N THR A 332 2.05 18.51 5.11
CA THR A 332 1.12 19.32 4.32
C THR A 332 0.80 20.64 5.01
N LEU A 333 0.68 20.66 6.35
CA LEU A 333 0.48 21.90 7.11
C LEU A 333 1.71 22.82 7.07
N PHE A 334 2.92 22.26 7.06
CA PHE A 334 4.15 23.05 6.93
C PHE A 334 4.29 23.65 5.52
N GLU A 335 3.90 22.92 4.47
CA GLU A 335 3.86 23.45 3.10
C GLU A 335 2.83 24.58 2.97
N LEU A 336 1.61 24.38 3.49
CA LEU A 336 0.59 25.43 3.56
C LEU A 336 1.07 26.66 4.35
N MET A 337 1.88 26.46 5.41
CA MET A 337 2.44 27.54 6.21
C MET A 337 3.47 28.37 5.41
N LEU A 338 4.17 27.79 4.43
CA LEU A 338 5.01 28.54 3.49
C LEU A 338 4.17 29.38 2.53
N CYS A 339 3.10 28.84 1.94
CA CYS A 339 2.18 29.61 1.08
C CYS A 339 1.53 30.77 1.83
N VAL A 340 1.21 30.59 3.12
CA VAL A 340 0.69 31.66 3.99
C VAL A 340 1.70 32.77 4.24
N LEU A 341 3.00 32.47 4.30
CA LEU A 341 4.05 33.50 4.43
C LEU A 341 4.08 34.40 3.19
N GLU A 342 3.95 33.82 1.99
CA GLU A 342 3.89 34.56 0.73
C GLU A 342 2.61 35.39 0.61
N ALA A 343 1.47 34.84 1.03
CA ALA A 343 0.18 35.53 1.03
C ALA A 343 0.02 36.57 2.17
N ASN A 344 0.86 36.50 3.21
CA ASN A 344 0.80 37.32 4.42
C ASN A 344 -0.58 37.35 5.12
N VAL A 345 -1.22 36.18 5.24
CA VAL A 345 -2.59 36.02 5.77
C VAL A 345 -2.56 35.54 7.24
N PRO A 346 -3.25 36.21 8.19
CA PRO A 346 -3.30 35.77 9.59
C PRO A 346 -3.82 34.34 9.73
N THR A 347 -3.01 33.46 10.31
CA THR A 347 -3.26 32.01 10.29
C THR A 347 -3.01 31.39 11.67
N PHE A 348 -3.87 30.45 12.08
CA PHE A 348 -3.67 29.66 13.30
C PHE A 348 -3.21 28.24 12.93
N LEU A 349 -2.09 27.79 13.49
CA LEU A 349 -1.51 26.46 13.24
C LEU A 349 -1.75 25.52 14.43
N ALA A 350 -2.63 24.54 14.27
CA ALA A 350 -3.09 23.64 15.32
C ALA A 350 -2.26 22.33 15.40
N ILE A 351 -0.99 22.42 15.77
CA ILE A 351 -0.06 21.27 15.91
C ILE A 351 0.27 20.95 17.38
N ASN A 352 0.56 19.68 17.69
CA ASN A 352 1.06 19.24 19.00
C ASN A 352 2.50 19.73 19.24
N ASP A 353 2.75 20.37 20.39
CA ASP A 353 4.08 20.87 20.81
C ASP A 353 4.83 21.57 19.67
N LEU A 354 4.20 22.61 19.10
CA LEU A 354 4.76 23.45 18.05
C LEU A 354 6.16 23.96 18.40
N ASP A 355 6.41 24.25 19.68
CA ASP A 355 7.72 24.61 20.19
C ASP A 355 8.76 23.48 20.09
N ALA A 356 8.40 22.20 20.29
CA ALA A 356 9.30 21.08 20.00
C ALA A 356 9.60 20.94 18.52
N GLN A 357 8.61 21.14 17.65
CA GLN A 357 8.82 21.09 16.19
C GLN A 357 9.75 22.22 15.73
N VAL A 358 9.52 23.46 16.17
CA VAL A 358 10.40 24.60 15.88
C VAL A 358 11.80 24.39 16.46
N ARG A 359 11.94 23.84 17.68
CA ARG A 359 13.25 23.46 18.24
C ARG A 359 13.94 22.40 17.39
N LEU A 360 13.23 21.38 16.93
CA LEU A 360 13.79 20.31 16.09
C LEU A 360 14.29 20.86 14.75
N ILE A 361 13.50 21.69 14.05
CA ILE A 361 13.92 22.32 12.79
C ILE A 361 15.17 23.19 13.01
N LYS A 362 15.20 24.01 14.08
CA LYS A 362 16.37 24.81 14.45
C LYS A 362 17.60 23.94 14.79
N GLN A 363 17.42 22.80 15.45
CA GLN A 363 18.50 21.85 15.76
C GLN A 363 19.03 21.16 14.51
N LEU A 364 18.15 20.74 13.59
CA LEU A 364 18.54 20.09 12.34
C LEU A 364 19.27 21.08 11.40
N LEU A 365 18.83 22.34 11.30
CA LEU A 365 19.55 23.40 10.57
C LEU A 365 20.97 23.64 11.13
N LEU A 366 21.13 23.62 12.46
CA LEU A 366 22.46 23.73 13.07
C LEU A 366 23.33 22.50 12.78
N PHE A 367 22.73 21.30 12.74
CA PHE A 367 23.43 20.06 12.43
C PHE A 367 23.86 19.95 10.96
N GLU A 368 23.00 20.36 10.03
CA GLU A 368 23.31 20.50 8.60
C GLU A 368 24.50 21.44 8.37
N SER A 369 24.49 22.62 9.00
CA SER A 369 25.58 23.59 8.92
C SER A 369 26.88 23.18 9.64
N GLY A 370 27.03 21.91 10.02
CA GLY A 370 28.22 21.34 10.64
C GLY A 370 28.50 21.81 12.07
N LYS A 371 27.56 22.50 12.73
CA LYS A 371 27.73 23.01 14.09
C LYS A 371 27.44 21.92 15.10
N ASN A 372 28.27 21.87 16.16
CA ASN A 372 28.07 20.95 17.25
C ASN A 372 26.79 21.30 18.04
N VAL A 373 25.75 20.50 17.86
CA VAL A 373 24.41 20.72 18.43
C VAL A 373 23.90 19.44 19.11
N LYS A 374 23.27 19.60 20.28
CA LYS A 374 22.69 18.48 21.02
C LYS A 374 21.34 18.09 20.41
N LEU A 375 21.37 17.14 19.47
CA LEU A 375 20.17 16.52 18.90
C LEU A 375 19.33 15.76 19.96
N PRO A 376 18.03 15.51 19.70
CA PRO A 376 17.22 14.61 20.51
C PRO A 376 17.87 13.21 20.64
N PRO A 377 17.69 12.47 21.76
CA PRO A 377 18.39 11.20 22.00
C PRO A 377 18.17 10.11 20.94
N TYR A 378 17.05 10.13 20.23
CA TYR A 378 16.75 9.19 19.15
C TYR A 378 17.42 9.56 17.81
N LEU A 379 17.91 10.80 17.67
CA LEU A 379 18.71 11.29 16.52
C LEU A 379 20.20 11.40 16.84
N ALA A 380 20.58 11.38 18.12
CA ALA A 380 21.98 11.42 18.56
C ALA A 380 22.82 10.18 18.15
N ILE A 381 22.21 9.21 17.44
CA ILE A 381 22.90 8.10 16.79
C ILE A 381 23.58 8.49 15.47
N TYR A 382 23.12 9.55 14.81
CA TYR A 382 23.66 10.05 13.55
C TYR A 382 24.82 11.01 13.84
N LYS A 383 25.96 10.85 13.17
CA LYS A 383 27.19 11.60 13.48
C LYS A 383 27.41 12.78 12.53
N CYS A 384 26.93 12.68 11.30
CA CYS A 384 26.87 13.78 10.34
C CYS A 384 25.45 13.94 9.75
N TRP A 385 25.26 15.00 8.97
CA TRP A 385 24.00 15.28 8.28
C TRP A 385 23.61 14.16 7.30
N ASP A 386 24.56 13.68 6.50
CA ASP A 386 24.34 12.62 5.51
C ASP A 386 23.84 11.31 6.15
N ASP A 387 24.39 10.91 7.30
CA ASP A 387 23.93 9.74 8.08
C ASP A 387 22.45 9.87 8.47
N LEU A 388 22.01 11.09 8.79
CA LEU A 388 20.65 11.37 9.22
C LEU A 388 19.69 11.36 8.02
N VAL A 389 19.97 12.12 6.96
CA VAL A 389 19.10 12.24 5.78
C VAL A 389 18.95 10.90 5.04
N SER A 390 20.01 10.08 5.00
CA SER A 390 19.99 8.78 4.33
C SER A 390 19.31 7.66 5.14
N SER A 391 18.86 7.92 6.37
CA SER A 391 18.31 6.90 7.26
C SER A 391 16.83 6.59 7.01
N GLU A 392 16.57 5.35 6.57
CA GLU A 392 15.24 4.72 6.48
C GLU A 392 14.60 4.42 7.86
N HIS A 393 15.28 4.77 8.96
CA HIS A 393 14.79 4.56 10.34
C HIS A 393 14.37 5.85 11.04
N LEU A 394 14.34 6.98 10.33
CA LEU A 394 13.71 8.20 10.81
C LEU A 394 12.20 8.05 10.90
N ASP A 395 11.61 8.73 11.88
CA ASP A 395 10.17 8.99 11.88
C ASP A 395 9.77 9.80 10.64
N SER A 396 8.56 9.58 10.12
CA SER A 396 8.10 10.19 8.87
C SER A 396 8.08 11.73 8.90
N ASP A 397 7.84 12.35 10.04
CA ASP A 397 7.89 13.82 10.16
C ASP A 397 9.34 14.32 10.19
N VAL A 398 10.24 13.59 10.86
CA VAL A 398 11.66 13.95 10.91
C VAL A 398 12.33 13.77 9.55
N SER A 399 12.01 12.69 8.84
CA SER A 399 12.50 12.44 7.48
C SER A 399 12.08 13.56 6.51
N ARG A 400 10.82 14.02 6.60
CA ARG A 400 10.33 15.14 5.77
C ARG A 400 10.97 16.47 6.14
N ILE A 401 11.13 16.79 7.42
CA ILE A 401 11.85 18.00 7.86
C ILE A 401 13.31 17.96 7.41
N ALA A 402 13.98 16.82 7.54
CA ALA A 402 15.36 16.64 7.10
C ALA A 402 15.48 16.82 5.58
N LYS A 403 14.60 16.22 4.77
CA LYS A 403 14.54 16.43 3.32
C LYS A 403 14.28 17.90 2.95
N LEU A 404 13.36 18.59 3.64
CA LEU A 404 13.07 20.01 3.38
C LEU A 404 14.30 20.90 3.64
N ILE A 405 15.09 20.59 4.68
CA ILE A 405 16.37 21.25 4.94
C ILE A 405 17.41 20.90 3.87
N ASP A 406 17.54 19.62 3.51
CA ASP A 406 18.52 19.11 2.53
C ASP A 406 18.29 19.65 1.11
N GLU A 407 17.02 19.78 0.70
CA GLU A 407 16.62 20.40 -0.57
C GLU A 407 16.95 21.90 -0.60
N ASN A 408 16.63 22.61 0.49
CA ASN A 408 16.88 24.05 0.60
C ASN A 408 16.81 24.54 2.07
N PRO A 409 17.95 24.80 2.73
CA PRO A 409 17.97 25.30 4.12
C PRO A 409 17.20 26.63 4.32
N SER A 410 17.12 27.48 3.29
CA SER A 410 16.34 28.73 3.36
C SER A 410 14.82 28.48 3.44
N ARG A 411 14.32 27.35 2.90
CA ARG A 411 12.91 26.96 3.01
C ARG A 411 12.53 26.60 4.45
N ALA A 412 13.42 25.90 5.16
CA ALA A 412 13.24 25.62 6.59
C ALA A 412 13.32 26.88 7.45
N GLN A 413 14.20 27.83 7.08
CA GLN A 413 14.25 29.14 7.73
C GLN A 413 12.98 29.97 7.47
N ASN A 414 12.43 29.93 6.26
CA ASN A 414 11.14 30.55 5.94
C ASN A 414 9.99 29.90 6.71
N LEU A 415 9.97 28.58 6.87
CA LEU A 415 8.98 27.88 7.69
C LEU A 415 9.03 28.35 9.16
N ILE A 416 10.23 28.49 9.73
CA ILE A 416 10.39 29.07 11.08
C ILE A 416 9.83 30.50 11.11
N THR A 417 10.17 31.34 10.13
CA THR A 417 9.66 32.73 10.04
C THR A 417 8.13 32.76 9.96
N ALA A 418 7.52 31.89 9.15
CA ALA A 418 6.07 31.79 8.99
C ALA A 418 5.36 31.38 10.28
N ILE A 419 5.91 30.40 11.00
CA ILE A 419 5.41 29.94 12.30
C ILE A 419 5.54 31.04 13.35
N GLU A 420 6.71 31.68 13.48
CA GLU A 420 6.95 32.72 14.50
C GLU A 420 6.11 33.98 14.22
N ALA A 421 5.91 34.36 12.95
CA ALA A 421 5.03 35.47 12.55
C ALA A 421 3.56 35.24 12.91
N ASN A 422 3.09 33.98 12.84
CA ASN A 422 1.71 33.61 13.14
C ASN A 422 1.51 33.10 14.60
N ARG A 423 2.59 32.96 15.38
CA ARG A 423 2.61 32.32 16.70
C ARG A 423 1.60 32.85 17.71
N ASN A 424 1.26 34.14 17.63
CA ASN A 424 0.35 34.82 18.55
C ASN A 424 -1.05 35.07 17.97
N VAL A 425 -1.32 34.65 16.73
CA VAL A 425 -2.66 34.71 16.13
C VAL A 425 -3.59 33.80 16.93
N ARG A 426 -4.76 34.30 17.32
CA ARG A 426 -5.80 33.49 17.98
C ARG A 426 -6.79 32.94 16.96
N ILE A 427 -7.49 31.86 17.30
CA ILE A 427 -8.46 31.20 16.42
C ILE A 427 -9.54 32.17 15.90
N GLU A 428 -9.97 33.13 16.72
CA GLU A 428 -11.00 34.12 16.37
C GLU A 428 -10.48 35.21 15.41
N GLN A 429 -9.17 35.42 15.38
CA GLN A 429 -8.46 36.41 14.56
C GLN A 429 -7.94 35.79 13.26
N ALA A 430 -7.75 34.47 13.23
CA ALA A 430 -7.29 33.73 12.07
C ALA A 430 -8.28 33.82 10.90
N PHE A 431 -7.72 33.99 9.71
CA PHE A 431 -8.42 33.81 8.45
C PHE A 431 -8.36 32.32 8.04
N TYR A 432 -7.19 31.70 8.15
CA TYR A 432 -7.02 30.25 7.98
C TYR A 432 -6.72 29.54 9.29
N ILE A 433 -7.38 28.41 9.53
CA ILE A 433 -7.08 27.49 10.63
C ILE A 433 -6.47 26.23 10.02
N LEU A 434 -5.13 26.11 10.08
CA LEU A 434 -4.40 24.94 9.59
C LEU A 434 -4.39 23.85 10.67
N THR A 435 -4.93 22.67 10.37
CA THR A 435 -5.08 21.59 11.35
C THR A 435 -5.01 20.21 10.69
N THR A 436 -4.60 19.17 11.40
CA THR A 436 -4.77 17.79 10.92
C THR A 436 -6.18 17.30 11.23
N ALA A 437 -6.70 16.31 10.49
CA ALA A 437 -8.01 15.72 10.82
C ALA A 437 -8.09 15.18 12.26
N HIS A 438 -6.97 14.65 12.79
CA HIS A 438 -6.82 14.28 14.21
C HIS A 438 -7.04 15.42 15.20
N LYS A 439 -6.70 16.65 14.80
CA LYS A 439 -6.83 17.88 15.60
C LYS A 439 -8.09 18.68 15.29
N SER A 440 -8.73 18.46 14.14
CA SER A 440 -10.04 19.03 13.83
C SER A 440 -11.18 18.37 14.60
N LYS A 441 -10.98 17.16 15.14
CA LYS A 441 -12.00 16.45 15.92
C LYS A 441 -12.45 17.27 17.14
N GLY A 442 -13.77 17.39 17.31
CA GLY A 442 -14.40 18.27 18.29
C GLY A 442 -14.58 19.73 17.83
N LEU A 443 -13.81 20.19 16.83
CA LEU A 443 -14.02 21.49 16.19
C LEU A 443 -15.06 21.38 15.07
N GLU A 444 -15.50 22.55 14.58
CA GLU A 444 -16.40 22.73 13.44
C GLU A 444 -16.23 24.15 12.87
N CYS A 445 -16.42 24.34 11.57
CA CYS A 445 -16.25 25.65 10.91
C CYS A 445 -17.32 25.87 9.84
N ASP A 446 -17.58 27.14 9.50
CA ASP A 446 -18.49 27.49 8.41
C ASP A 446 -17.98 26.93 7.08
N ASN A 447 -16.71 27.19 6.77
CA ASN A 447 -16.04 26.69 5.57
C ASN A 447 -14.89 25.76 5.96
N VAL A 448 -14.82 24.60 5.31
CA VAL A 448 -13.75 23.61 5.51
C VAL A 448 -13.17 23.21 4.17
N PHE A 449 -11.86 23.30 4.05
CA PHE A 449 -11.08 22.80 2.91
C PHE A 449 -10.38 21.51 3.34
N VAL A 450 -10.62 20.40 2.63
CA VAL A 450 -9.88 19.15 2.83
C VAL A 450 -8.78 19.07 1.79
N CYS A 451 -7.53 18.90 2.24
CA CYS A 451 -6.37 18.85 1.36
C CYS A 451 -6.37 17.62 0.43
N ASP A 452 -5.66 17.76 -0.68
CA ASP A 452 -5.41 16.70 -1.67
C ASP A 452 -4.51 15.56 -1.15
N ASP A 453 -3.87 15.71 0.03
CA ASP A 453 -3.20 14.60 0.72
C ASP A 453 -4.17 13.50 1.22
N PHE A 454 -5.48 13.77 1.17
CA PHE A 454 -6.54 12.77 1.29
C PHE A 454 -6.92 12.06 -0.03
N ASP A 455 -6.48 12.53 -1.20
CA ASP A 455 -6.74 11.83 -2.48
C ASP A 455 -6.14 10.42 -2.44
N ALA A 456 -4.99 10.25 -1.78
CA ALA A 456 -4.36 8.95 -1.53
C ALA A 456 -5.16 8.00 -0.62
N VAL A 457 -6.16 8.49 0.13
CA VAL A 457 -7.11 7.63 0.88
C VAL A 457 -8.17 7.06 -0.05
N LEU A 458 -8.54 7.79 -1.11
CA LEU A 458 -9.59 7.42 -2.06
C LEU A 458 -9.03 6.89 -3.38
N ALA A 459 -7.73 6.94 -3.61
CA ALA A 459 -7.08 6.35 -4.77
C ALA A 459 -7.40 4.85 -4.95
N PRO A 460 -7.50 4.02 -3.89
CA PRO A 460 -7.98 2.64 -4.00
C PRO A 460 -9.43 2.51 -4.49
N LEU A 461 -10.24 3.58 -4.50
CA LEU A 461 -11.57 3.55 -5.13
C LEU A 461 -11.51 3.48 -6.67
N LEU A 462 -10.34 3.69 -7.27
CA LEU A 462 -10.11 3.58 -8.71
C LEU A 462 -9.72 2.16 -9.15
N ASP A 463 -9.39 1.26 -8.21
CA ASP A 463 -8.94 -0.10 -8.48
C ASP A 463 -9.78 -1.14 -7.71
N PRO A 464 -10.50 -2.06 -8.38
CA PRO A 464 -11.29 -3.12 -7.73
C PRO A 464 -10.51 -4.11 -6.86
N ASP A 465 -9.19 -4.18 -7.02
CA ASP A 465 -8.33 -5.11 -6.29
C ASP A 465 -7.49 -4.43 -5.20
N GLU A 466 -7.53 -3.09 -5.07
CA GLU A 466 -6.99 -2.41 -3.89
C GLU A 466 -8.02 -2.31 -2.75
N GLU A 467 -7.53 -2.32 -1.52
CA GLU A 467 -8.35 -2.18 -0.31
C GLU A 467 -8.08 -0.84 0.37
N VAL A 468 -9.13 -0.08 0.69
CA VAL A 468 -8.98 1.13 1.53
C VAL A 468 -8.78 0.73 2.99
N ASP A 469 -7.88 1.39 3.71
CA ASP A 469 -7.71 1.23 5.16
C ASP A 469 -8.90 1.84 5.94
N GLN A 470 -9.48 1.07 6.87
CA GLN A 470 -10.58 1.53 7.72
C GLN A 470 -10.24 2.77 8.56
N GLU A 471 -9.02 2.90 9.08
CA GLU A 471 -8.65 4.06 9.92
C GLU A 471 -8.61 5.35 9.09
N GLU A 472 -8.18 5.27 7.84
CA GLU A 472 -8.15 6.39 6.91
C GLU A 472 -9.56 6.82 6.47
N LEU A 473 -10.50 5.86 6.35
CA LEU A 473 -11.93 6.17 6.15
C LEU A 473 -12.54 6.91 7.35
N HIS A 474 -12.23 6.51 8.58
CA HIS A 474 -12.64 7.27 9.78
C HIS A 474 -12.02 8.68 9.81
N LEU A 475 -10.76 8.82 9.39
CA LEU A 475 -10.06 10.09 9.35
C LEU A 475 -10.68 11.05 8.33
N LEU A 476 -11.00 10.56 7.13
CA LEU A 476 -11.72 11.32 6.11
C LEU A 476 -13.14 11.68 6.55
N TYR A 477 -13.88 10.74 7.17
CA TYR A 477 -15.20 11.00 7.75
C TYR A 477 -15.14 12.14 8.77
N VAL A 478 -14.13 12.15 9.65
CA VAL A 478 -13.91 13.27 10.58
C VAL A 478 -13.66 14.57 9.82
N ALA A 479 -12.78 14.60 8.82
CA ALA A 479 -12.44 15.80 8.05
C ALA A 479 -13.67 16.42 7.36
N ILE A 480 -14.40 15.67 6.53
CA ILE A 480 -15.53 16.22 5.77
C ILE A 480 -16.69 16.68 6.68
N THR A 481 -16.90 16.01 7.81
CA THR A 481 -18.01 16.33 8.73
C THR A 481 -17.75 17.54 9.62
N ARG A 482 -16.64 18.27 9.44
CA ARG A 482 -16.37 19.53 10.15
C ARG A 482 -17.11 20.74 9.58
N ALA A 483 -17.53 20.68 8.31
CA ALA A 483 -18.15 21.79 7.60
C ALA A 483 -19.59 22.07 8.09
N LYS A 484 -20.01 23.34 8.05
CA LYS A 484 -21.41 23.76 8.22
C LYS A 484 -22.01 24.30 6.92
N LYS A 485 -21.32 25.21 6.23
CA LYS A 485 -21.83 25.97 5.08
C LYS A 485 -21.13 25.62 3.77
N LYS A 486 -19.82 25.43 3.76
CA LYS A 486 -19.08 25.00 2.56
C LYS A 486 -18.08 23.90 2.89
N LEU A 487 -18.11 22.83 2.10
CA LEU A 487 -17.10 21.78 2.07
C LEU A 487 -16.35 21.89 0.74
N ILE A 488 -15.08 22.27 0.80
CA ILE A 488 -14.20 22.35 -0.36
C ILE A 488 -13.34 21.09 -0.39
N LEU A 489 -13.39 20.37 -1.50
CA LEU A 489 -12.65 19.13 -1.73
C LEU A 489 -11.73 19.32 -2.94
N SER A 490 -10.63 18.56 -3.03
CA SER A 490 -9.91 18.44 -4.30
C SER A 490 -10.86 17.98 -5.41
N ASP A 491 -10.58 18.35 -6.65
CA ASP A 491 -11.39 17.96 -7.80
C ASP A 491 -11.48 16.42 -7.92
N THR A 492 -10.38 15.71 -7.65
CA THR A 492 -10.30 14.24 -7.57
C THR A 492 -11.25 13.68 -6.52
N MET A 493 -11.16 14.16 -5.28
CA MET A 493 -11.96 13.68 -4.15
C MET A 493 -13.44 13.97 -4.35
N TYR A 494 -13.77 15.13 -4.92
CA TYR A 494 -15.14 15.44 -5.31
C TYR A 494 -15.67 14.41 -6.31
N ASP A 495 -14.95 14.14 -7.40
CA ASP A 495 -15.42 13.22 -8.45
C ASP A 495 -15.50 11.77 -7.95
N LEU A 496 -14.51 11.31 -7.19
CA LEU A 496 -14.49 9.97 -6.58
C LEU A 496 -15.68 9.75 -5.65
N LEU A 497 -15.93 10.67 -4.71
CA LEU A 497 -17.05 10.57 -3.78
C LEU A 497 -18.41 10.80 -4.44
N HIS A 498 -18.47 11.31 -5.67
CA HIS A 498 -19.70 11.40 -6.46
C HIS A 498 -19.93 10.20 -7.40
N SER A 499 -18.91 9.37 -7.64
CA SER A 499 -19.03 8.14 -8.42
C SER A 499 -19.93 7.07 -7.75
N ALA A 500 -20.39 6.09 -8.55
CA ALA A 500 -21.28 5.01 -8.10
C ALA A 500 -20.54 3.77 -7.58
N TYR A 501 -19.22 3.85 -7.37
CA TYR A 501 -18.36 2.69 -7.15
C TYR A 501 -18.41 2.14 -5.71
N LYS A 502 -18.15 0.83 -5.56
CA LYS A 502 -18.05 0.13 -4.27
C LYS A 502 -16.75 -0.71 -4.22
N PRO A 503 -15.73 -0.31 -3.43
CA PRO A 503 -14.45 -0.99 -3.30
C PRO A 503 -14.52 -2.18 -2.33
N LYS A 504 -13.39 -2.90 -2.22
CA LYS A 504 -13.06 -3.73 -1.05
C LYS A 504 -12.43 -2.85 0.03
N VAL A 505 -12.54 -3.23 1.30
CA VAL A 505 -12.00 -2.45 2.44
C VAL A 505 -11.25 -3.35 3.40
N ARG A 506 -10.03 -2.91 3.73
CA ARG A 506 -9.12 -3.61 4.61
C ARG A 506 -9.53 -3.36 6.04
N LEU A 507 -9.98 -4.41 6.71
CA LEU A 507 -10.21 -4.38 8.14
C LEU A 507 -8.87 -4.33 8.88
N THR A 508 -8.69 -3.33 9.74
CA THR A 508 -7.55 -3.27 10.67
C THR A 508 -7.62 -4.48 11.60
N PRO A 509 -6.64 -5.41 11.57
CA PRO A 509 -6.77 -6.66 12.33
C PRO A 509 -6.86 -6.39 13.83
N THR A 510 -7.93 -6.85 14.47
CA THR A 510 -8.16 -6.71 15.92
C THR A 510 -7.27 -7.67 16.72
N LYS A 511 -5.95 -7.59 16.53
CA LYS A 511 -4.97 -8.45 17.16
C LYS A 511 -4.74 -8.04 18.62
N ALA A 512 -5.23 -8.91 19.50
CA ALA A 512 -4.94 -8.96 20.93
C ALA A 512 -5.41 -7.74 21.75
N PHE A 513 -6.72 -7.64 21.95
CA PHE A 513 -7.20 -7.39 23.31
C PHE A 513 -7.64 -8.73 23.91
N SER A 514 -7.01 -9.12 25.01
CA SER A 514 -7.63 -10.08 25.93
C SER A 514 -8.95 -9.45 26.40
N LEU A 515 -10.05 -10.13 26.09
CA LEU A 515 -11.38 -9.80 26.60
C LEU A 515 -11.67 -10.60 27.88
N ASP A 516 -10.64 -11.18 28.51
CA ASP A 516 -10.77 -12.00 29.70
C ASP A 516 -11.33 -11.13 30.85
N GLY A 517 -12.51 -11.51 31.34
CA GLY A 517 -13.31 -10.74 32.29
C GLY A 517 -14.32 -9.75 31.67
N ILE A 518 -14.09 -9.19 30.48
CA ILE A 518 -15.12 -8.40 29.77
C ILE A 518 -16.12 -9.32 29.09
N ASN A 519 -15.67 -10.30 28.29
CA ASN A 519 -16.55 -11.11 27.46
C ASN A 519 -17.59 -11.89 28.27
N GLU A 520 -17.20 -12.53 29.38
CA GLU A 520 -18.14 -13.27 30.23
C GLU A 520 -19.22 -12.36 30.82
N GLN A 521 -18.84 -11.21 31.38
CA GLN A 521 -19.80 -10.23 31.92
C GLN A 521 -20.68 -9.61 30.81
N VAL A 522 -20.12 -9.33 29.64
CA VAL A 522 -20.83 -8.82 28.46
C VAL A 522 -21.82 -9.84 27.90
N ILE A 523 -21.45 -11.12 27.86
CA ILE A 523 -22.32 -12.23 27.45
C ILE A 523 -23.44 -12.43 28.48
N GLU A 524 -23.10 -12.42 29.78
CA GLU A 524 -24.08 -12.57 30.86
C GLU A 524 -25.10 -11.40 30.88
N LEU A 525 -24.64 -10.15 30.68
CA LEU A 525 -25.50 -8.97 30.53
C LEU A 525 -26.37 -9.04 29.26
N ARG A 526 -25.82 -9.48 28.11
CA ARG A 526 -26.61 -9.72 26.88
C ARG A 526 -27.71 -10.76 27.12
N ASN A 527 -27.39 -11.85 27.82
CA ASN A 527 -28.33 -12.92 28.19
C ASN A 527 -29.38 -12.46 29.21
N GLN A 528 -29.13 -11.40 29.97
CA GLN A 528 -30.11 -10.78 30.87
C GLN A 528 -31.03 -9.80 30.12
N GLU A 529 -30.51 -8.93 29.23
CA GLU A 529 -31.35 -8.01 28.42
C GLU A 529 -32.25 -8.75 27.41
N GLN A 530 -31.80 -9.89 26.86
CA GLN A 530 -32.63 -10.75 26.00
C GLN A 530 -33.89 -11.32 26.68
N LYS A 531 -34.06 -11.14 28.00
CA LYS A 531 -35.26 -11.57 28.74
C LYS A 531 -36.39 -10.53 28.77
N GLN A 532 -36.22 -9.33 28.17
CA GLN A 532 -37.27 -8.30 28.09
C GLN A 532 -37.55 -7.74 26.66
N PRO A 533 -37.60 -8.56 25.59
CA PRO A 533 -37.70 -8.07 24.21
C PRO A 533 -39.00 -7.28 23.93
N GLY A 534 -40.12 -7.68 24.55
CA GLY A 534 -41.44 -7.03 24.34
C GLY A 534 -41.50 -5.59 24.85
N LEU A 535 -40.84 -5.27 25.97
CA LEU A 535 -40.88 -3.93 26.56
C LEU A 535 -40.14 -2.90 25.69
N ILE A 536 -38.97 -3.27 25.16
CA ILE A 536 -38.16 -2.39 24.31
C ILE A 536 -38.87 -2.14 22.97
N ALA A 537 -39.52 -3.17 22.40
CA ALA A 537 -40.32 -3.03 21.18
C ALA A 537 -41.52 -2.09 21.39
N ASP A 538 -42.31 -2.32 22.45
CA ASP A 538 -43.49 -1.49 22.80
C ASP A 538 -43.12 -0.02 23.10
N ILE A 539 -42.01 0.23 23.81
CA ILE A 539 -41.51 1.60 24.04
C ILE A 539 -41.09 2.26 22.72
N LYS A 540 -40.37 1.55 21.84
CA LYS A 540 -39.98 2.07 20.51
C LYS A 540 -41.21 2.36 19.64
N ASP A 541 -42.19 1.45 19.60
CA ASP A 541 -43.43 1.63 18.85
C ASP A 541 -44.24 2.82 19.37
N LYS A 542 -44.44 2.94 20.69
CA LYS A 542 -45.17 4.08 21.30
C LYS A 542 -44.47 5.42 21.08
N ALA A 543 -43.14 5.47 21.16
CA ALA A 543 -42.37 6.70 20.93
C ALA A 543 -42.34 7.13 19.46
N LEU A 544 -42.38 6.18 18.52
CA LEU A 544 -42.36 6.42 17.07
C LEU A 544 -43.76 6.56 16.44
N ALA A 545 -44.81 6.07 17.10
CA ALA A 545 -46.20 6.11 16.61
C ALA A 545 -46.67 7.51 16.15
N PRO A 546 -46.37 8.64 16.82
CA PRO A 546 -46.78 9.97 16.36
C PRO A 546 -46.16 10.41 15.03
N TYR A 547 -45.06 9.76 14.60
CA TYR A 547 -44.22 10.21 13.49
C TYR A 547 -44.32 9.32 12.23
N ARG A 548 -44.93 8.14 12.33
CA ARG A 548 -45.12 7.20 11.19
C ARG A 548 -45.95 7.77 10.03
N ASN A 549 -46.76 8.80 10.27
CA ASN A 549 -47.62 9.40 9.24
C ASN A 549 -46.93 10.49 8.40
N ILE A 550 -45.77 11.00 8.80
CA ILE A 550 -45.06 12.07 8.06
C ILE A 550 -44.27 11.47 6.89
N ALA A 551 -43.53 10.38 7.14
CA ALA A 551 -42.70 9.71 6.14
C ALA A 551 -43.49 9.10 4.96
N LYS A 552 -44.79 8.79 5.14
CA LYS A 552 -45.65 8.28 4.05
C LYS A 552 -46.04 9.33 3.02
N ASN A 553 -46.01 10.62 3.38
CA ASN A 553 -46.35 11.70 2.44
C ASN A 553 -45.15 12.10 1.59
N GLU A 554 -43.96 12.22 2.20
CA GLU A 554 -42.72 12.57 1.47
C GLU A 554 -42.30 11.47 0.47
N ALA A 555 -42.56 10.19 0.76
CA ALA A 555 -42.26 9.08 -0.16
C ALA A 555 -43.12 9.08 -1.44
N ASN A 556 -44.33 9.63 -1.40
CA ASN A 556 -45.24 9.62 -2.56
C ASN A 556 -44.90 10.70 -3.60
N GLU A 557 -44.24 11.79 -3.22
CA GLU A 557 -43.80 12.80 -4.19
C GLU A 557 -42.60 12.32 -5.02
N ALA A 558 -41.67 11.57 -4.41
CA ALA A 558 -40.47 11.05 -5.08
C ALA A 558 -40.73 9.97 -6.16
N VAL A 559 -41.83 9.22 -6.05
CA VAL A 559 -42.14 8.08 -6.96
C VAL A 559 -42.81 8.54 -8.27
N SER A 560 -43.23 9.80 -8.36
CA SER A 560 -43.90 10.37 -9.54
C SER A 560 -42.97 10.75 -10.71
N ALA A 561 -41.65 10.69 -10.52
CA ALA A 561 -40.67 11.32 -11.42
C ALA A 561 -39.86 10.36 -12.31
N SER A 562 -40.16 9.06 -12.35
CA SER A 562 -39.42 8.09 -13.19
C SER A 562 -40.30 7.04 -13.88
N THR A 563 -40.69 7.33 -15.12
CA THR A 563 -41.25 6.36 -16.07
C THR A 563 -40.56 6.48 -17.44
N GLY A 564 -40.20 5.32 -18.03
CA GLY A 564 -39.37 5.21 -19.25
C GLY A 564 -38.34 4.07 -19.13
N VAL A 565 -38.71 2.79 -19.33
CA VAL A 565 -38.71 2.06 -20.63
C VAL A 565 -37.27 1.82 -21.13
N GLN A 566 -36.75 0.60 -21.39
CA GLN A 566 -37.36 -0.71 -21.75
C GLN A 566 -36.41 -1.91 -21.45
N GLN A 567 -36.95 -3.15 -21.48
CA GLN A 567 -36.19 -4.43 -21.48
C GLN A 567 -35.99 -4.97 -22.91
N VAL A 568 -34.87 -5.66 -23.24
CA VAL A 568 -34.75 -6.72 -24.29
C VAL A 568 -33.63 -7.73 -23.92
N GLN A 569 -33.69 -8.97 -24.44
CA GLN A 569 -32.86 -10.16 -24.17
C GLN A 569 -32.60 -10.95 -25.50
N ILE A 570 -31.78 -12.05 -25.52
CA ILE A 570 -31.50 -13.05 -26.63
C ILE A 570 -30.33 -12.66 -27.60
N ALA A 571 -29.41 -13.53 -28.12
CA ALA A 571 -28.88 -14.87 -27.76
C ALA A 571 -27.56 -15.26 -28.55
N LEU A 572 -27.36 -16.55 -28.89
CA LEU A 572 -26.16 -17.28 -29.44
C LEU A 572 -25.94 -17.23 -30.98
N ASP A 573 -24.70 -17.44 -31.50
CA ASP A 573 -24.17 -18.73 -32.08
C ASP A 573 -23.06 -18.69 -33.20
N LEU A 574 -22.17 -19.72 -33.18
CA LEU A 574 -21.45 -20.47 -34.28
C LEU A 574 -20.26 -19.97 -35.18
N ASN A 575 -19.11 -20.67 -35.01
CA ASN A 575 -18.19 -21.36 -35.98
C ASN A 575 -17.66 -20.77 -37.32
N ASN A 576 -16.32 -20.78 -37.54
CA ASN A 576 -15.60 -21.83 -38.34
C ASN A 576 -14.06 -21.60 -38.51
N SER A 577 -13.34 -22.65 -38.95
CA SER A 577 -11.87 -22.84 -39.00
C SER A 577 -11.24 -22.86 -40.42
N VAL A 578 -9.92 -22.64 -40.56
CA VAL A 578 -8.98 -23.25 -41.57
C VAL A 578 -7.50 -23.06 -41.11
N GLN A 579 -6.63 -24.08 -41.27
CA GLN A 579 -5.15 -24.04 -41.23
C GLN A 579 -4.55 -24.15 -42.65
N VAL A 580 -3.34 -23.61 -42.91
CA VAL A 580 -2.33 -24.16 -43.86
C VAL A 580 -0.90 -23.72 -43.43
N ASP A 581 0.08 -24.61 -43.53
CA ASP A 581 1.52 -24.44 -43.23
C ASP A 581 2.40 -24.14 -44.47
N ILE A 582 3.71 -23.88 -44.24
CA ILE A 582 4.93 -24.35 -44.97
C ILE A 582 6.01 -23.25 -45.19
N GLU A 583 7.26 -23.63 -44.88
CA GLU A 583 8.52 -22.86 -44.97
C GLU A 583 9.27 -23.08 -46.34
N PRO A 584 10.63 -23.08 -46.45
CA PRO A 584 11.46 -21.90 -46.75
C PRO A 584 12.45 -22.08 -47.94
N VAL A 585 13.07 -21.00 -48.44
CA VAL A 585 14.35 -21.07 -49.19
C VAL A 585 15.26 -19.87 -48.87
N ILE A 586 16.57 -20.13 -48.79
CA ILE A 586 17.67 -19.20 -48.48
C ILE A 586 18.49 -18.96 -49.77
N GLU A 587 19.06 -17.76 -49.99
CA GLU A 587 20.48 -17.53 -50.38
C GLU A 587 20.78 -16.07 -50.78
N GLY A 588 22.07 -15.69 -50.72
CA GLY A 588 22.62 -14.49 -51.37
C GLY A 588 23.23 -13.45 -50.44
N GLU A 589 24.55 -13.54 -50.20
CA GLU A 589 25.30 -12.46 -49.53
C GLU A 589 25.55 -11.29 -50.48
N ASN A 590 25.17 -10.08 -50.07
CA ASN A 590 25.87 -8.82 -50.37
C ASN A 590 25.37 -7.71 -49.43
N LEU A 591 26.21 -6.70 -49.17
CA LEU A 591 25.90 -5.54 -48.32
C LEU A 591 24.91 -4.59 -49.02
N ASP A 592 23.64 -4.97 -49.02
CA ASP A 592 22.57 -4.23 -49.68
C ASP A 592 21.80 -3.31 -48.72
N PHE A 593 21.65 -2.05 -49.12
CA PHE A 593 20.99 -0.95 -48.41
C PHE A 593 19.46 -0.94 -48.62
N SER A 594 18.89 -1.98 -49.23
CA SER A 594 17.45 -2.18 -49.49
C SER A 594 16.52 -2.14 -48.27
N ASN A 595 17.04 -2.21 -47.04
CA ASN A 595 16.22 -2.14 -45.82
C ASN A 595 15.54 -0.76 -45.57
N LEU A 596 15.66 0.21 -46.50
CA LEU A 596 14.90 1.46 -46.49
C LEU A 596 13.44 1.29 -46.94
N ASP A 597 13.10 0.26 -47.72
CA ASP A 597 11.72 0.06 -48.21
C ASP A 597 10.72 -0.19 -47.05
N VAL A 598 11.17 -0.82 -45.96
CA VAL A 598 10.35 -1.09 -44.75
C VAL A 598 9.93 0.21 -44.01
N LEU A 599 10.65 1.32 -44.22
CA LEU A 599 10.27 2.63 -43.68
C LEU A 599 9.28 3.40 -44.59
N VAL A 600 9.10 2.97 -45.84
CA VAL A 600 8.31 3.71 -46.85
C VAL A 600 6.89 3.14 -47.00
N GLU A 601 6.70 1.82 -46.88
CA GLU A 601 5.38 1.19 -47.01
C GLU A 601 4.31 1.73 -46.04
N GLN A 602 4.70 2.33 -44.91
CA GLN A 602 3.72 2.75 -43.89
C GLN A 602 3.22 4.20 -44.00
N ASN A 603 3.74 5.09 -44.86
CA ASN A 603 3.21 6.49 -44.90
C ASN A 603 3.46 7.38 -46.14
N TRP A 604 4.09 6.95 -47.25
CA TRP A 604 4.29 7.83 -48.42
C TRP A 604 4.00 7.17 -49.78
N HIS A 605 2.95 7.67 -50.46
CA HIS A 605 2.67 7.32 -51.86
C HIS A 605 3.57 8.06 -52.84
N VAL A 606 4.44 7.33 -53.52
CA VAL A 606 5.09 7.76 -54.78
C VAL A 606 4.38 7.04 -55.94
N PRO A 607 4.07 7.72 -57.07
CA PRO A 607 3.38 7.10 -58.20
C PRO A 607 4.08 5.82 -58.68
N SER A 608 3.27 4.79 -58.97
CA SER A 608 3.71 3.42 -59.30
C SER A 608 4.64 3.33 -60.52
N ASN A 609 4.65 4.34 -61.40
CA ASN A 609 5.32 4.30 -62.70
C ASN A 609 6.76 4.87 -62.70
N CYS A 610 7.43 4.96 -61.54
CA CYS A 610 8.78 5.53 -61.43
C CYS A 610 9.86 4.45 -61.20
N ASP A 611 10.93 4.49 -62.02
CA ASP A 611 12.08 3.56 -61.99
C ASP A 611 12.74 3.51 -60.61
N GLN A 612 13.02 2.30 -60.11
CA GLN A 612 13.63 2.06 -58.81
C GLN A 612 14.97 2.80 -58.65
N LYS A 613 15.79 2.94 -59.71
CA LYS A 613 17.04 3.71 -59.67
C LYS A 613 16.81 5.22 -59.48
N ILE A 614 15.67 5.74 -59.94
CA ILE A 614 15.28 7.14 -59.77
C ILE A 614 14.75 7.35 -58.35
N LYS A 615 13.91 6.44 -57.84
CA LYS A 615 13.46 6.43 -56.43
C LYS A 615 14.67 6.45 -55.48
N ASP A 616 15.60 5.52 -55.66
CA ASP A 616 16.84 5.42 -54.88
C ASP A 616 17.65 6.73 -54.83
N LYS A 617 17.76 7.39 -55.99
CA LYS A 617 18.48 8.66 -56.15
C LYS A 617 17.73 9.83 -55.51
N ILE A 618 16.40 9.81 -55.53
CA ILE A 618 15.55 10.78 -54.81
C ILE A 618 15.69 10.56 -53.30
N TYR A 619 15.52 9.34 -52.79
CA TYR A 619 15.64 9.04 -51.35
C TYR A 619 17.04 9.33 -50.80
N LYS A 620 18.12 8.94 -51.50
CA LYS A 620 19.50 9.28 -51.09
C LYS A 620 19.73 10.79 -51.06
N ASN A 621 19.20 11.56 -52.02
CA ASN A 621 19.28 13.03 -51.98
C ASN A 621 18.39 13.66 -50.91
N LEU A 622 17.22 13.08 -50.62
CA LEU A 622 16.32 13.54 -49.57
C LEU A 622 16.94 13.34 -48.20
N ILE A 623 17.44 12.14 -47.89
CA ILE A 623 18.17 11.83 -46.66
C ILE A 623 19.42 12.71 -46.52
N LYS A 624 20.15 12.96 -47.61
CA LYS A 624 21.32 13.86 -47.60
C LYS A 624 20.93 15.32 -47.33
N ARG A 625 19.81 15.81 -47.86
CA ARG A 625 19.24 17.14 -47.58
C ARG A 625 18.68 17.26 -46.15
N ILE A 626 18.02 16.22 -45.66
CA ILE A 626 17.50 16.12 -44.28
C ILE A 626 18.68 16.15 -43.30
N ASN A 627 19.69 15.29 -43.49
CA ASN A 627 20.91 15.29 -42.68
C ASN A 627 21.71 16.60 -42.76
N SER A 628 21.62 17.37 -43.85
CA SER A 628 22.24 18.70 -43.95
C SER A 628 21.41 19.85 -43.34
N LYS A 629 20.12 19.65 -43.08
CA LYS A 629 19.23 20.65 -42.45
C LYS A 629 18.94 20.34 -40.97
N ILE A 630 19.11 19.09 -40.51
CA ILE A 630 18.91 18.70 -39.12
C ILE A 630 20.16 19.02 -38.28
N ASN A 631 20.11 20.17 -37.60
CA ASN A 631 21.10 20.58 -36.59
C ASN A 631 20.82 20.03 -35.18
N SER A 632 19.74 19.27 -34.97
CA SER A 632 19.42 18.69 -33.65
C SER A 632 20.22 17.41 -33.36
N ALA A 633 21.03 17.43 -32.30
CA ALA A 633 21.81 16.28 -31.83
C ALA A 633 20.92 15.08 -31.47
N HIS A 634 19.75 15.33 -30.87
CA HIS A 634 18.78 14.29 -30.49
C HIS A 634 18.33 13.42 -31.67
N ILE A 635 18.16 13.99 -32.87
CA ILE A 635 17.67 13.23 -34.03
C ILE A 635 18.77 12.35 -34.61
N LYS A 636 20.03 12.79 -34.59
CA LYS A 636 21.19 11.97 -34.97
C LYS A 636 21.36 10.77 -34.03
N GLN A 637 21.00 10.93 -32.76
CA GLN A 637 20.99 9.87 -31.74
C GLN A 637 19.82 8.89 -31.97
N ALA A 638 18.64 9.38 -32.35
CA ALA A 638 17.48 8.55 -32.72
C ALA A 638 17.75 7.64 -33.92
N LEU A 639 18.40 8.18 -34.96
CA LEU A 639 18.74 7.44 -36.18
C LEU A 639 19.69 6.25 -35.96
N ASN A 640 20.47 6.23 -34.86
CA ASN A 640 21.31 5.07 -34.53
C ASN A 640 20.48 3.86 -34.03
N ASN A 641 19.41 4.14 -33.29
CA ASN A 641 18.54 3.13 -32.67
C ASN A 641 17.28 2.85 -33.51
N SER A 642 17.10 3.51 -34.65
CA SER A 642 15.95 3.34 -35.55
C SER A 642 16.11 2.27 -36.62
N LEU A 643 17.28 1.62 -36.69
CA LEU A 643 17.57 0.54 -37.64
C LEU A 643 17.54 -0.81 -36.92
N PRO A 644 16.66 -1.76 -37.34
CA PRO A 644 16.68 -3.13 -36.86
C PRO A 644 17.92 -3.86 -37.39
N THR A 645 18.38 -4.88 -36.66
CA THR A 645 19.52 -5.71 -37.04
C THR A 645 19.08 -6.70 -38.14
N LYS A 646 19.62 -6.56 -39.36
CA LYS A 646 19.22 -7.37 -40.52
C LYS A 646 19.43 -8.87 -40.25
N GLY A 647 18.34 -9.64 -40.29
CA GLY A 647 18.34 -11.09 -40.05
C GLY A 647 18.36 -11.52 -38.58
N PHE A 648 18.25 -10.59 -37.62
CA PHE A 648 18.29 -10.87 -36.18
C PHE A 648 17.15 -10.17 -35.42
N LEU A 649 16.66 -10.82 -34.37
CA LEU A 649 15.55 -10.35 -33.54
C LEU A 649 15.75 -8.90 -33.06
N SER A 650 14.78 -8.05 -33.40
CA SER A 650 14.81 -6.59 -33.18
C SER A 650 13.43 -6.09 -32.74
N VAL A 651 13.29 -5.75 -31.46
CA VAL A 651 12.00 -5.42 -30.84
C VAL A 651 11.73 -3.93 -30.94
N ASN A 652 10.60 -3.53 -31.55
CA ASN A 652 10.17 -2.13 -31.59
C ASN A 652 9.60 -1.69 -30.24
N VAL A 653 10.34 -0.87 -29.50
CA VAL A 653 9.97 -0.39 -28.15
C VAL A 653 9.20 0.94 -28.15
N GLY A 654 9.15 1.65 -29.28
CA GLY A 654 8.40 2.90 -29.42
C GLY A 654 8.78 3.73 -30.64
N ARG A 655 8.24 4.95 -30.70
CA ARG A 655 8.49 5.92 -31.78
C ARG A 655 8.76 7.32 -31.24
N VAL A 656 9.73 8.02 -31.82
CA VAL A 656 9.98 9.45 -31.60
C VAL A 656 9.09 10.25 -32.54
N TYR A 657 8.37 11.23 -32.00
CA TYR A 657 7.61 12.22 -32.77
C TYR A 657 8.43 13.49 -32.96
N ASN A 658 8.43 14.04 -34.18
CA ASN A 658 8.96 15.38 -34.43
C ASN A 658 8.20 16.08 -35.56
N ASN A 659 7.79 17.32 -35.31
CA ASN A 659 7.16 18.19 -36.31
C ASN A 659 8.28 18.85 -37.13
N ALA A 660 8.52 18.38 -38.35
CA ALA A 660 9.53 18.94 -39.24
C ALA A 660 8.89 19.76 -40.35
N SER A 661 9.06 21.09 -40.31
CA SER A 661 8.68 21.97 -41.42
C SER A 661 9.70 21.86 -42.56
N MET A 662 9.26 21.38 -43.73
CA MET A 662 10.07 21.35 -44.95
C MET A 662 9.44 22.28 -46.00
N THR A 663 10.23 23.21 -46.53
CA THR A 663 9.90 23.86 -47.80
C THR A 663 10.18 22.93 -48.97
N ILE A 664 9.17 22.74 -49.81
CA ILE A 664 9.22 21.97 -51.06
C ILE A 664 8.72 22.90 -52.18
N PRO A 665 9.36 22.93 -53.37
CA PRO A 665 8.85 23.70 -54.49
C PRO A 665 7.48 23.15 -54.92
N ALA A 666 6.48 24.03 -55.09
CA ALA A 666 5.14 23.63 -55.50
C ALA A 666 5.10 23.01 -56.92
N ASP A 667 6.08 23.33 -57.77
CA ASP A 667 6.31 22.73 -59.09
C ASP A 667 7.80 22.34 -59.23
N PRO A 668 8.14 21.08 -59.57
CA PRO A 668 9.52 20.65 -59.82
C PRO A 668 10.21 21.36 -61.01
N LYS A 669 9.50 22.20 -61.78
CA LYS A 669 10.06 23.03 -62.87
C LYS A 669 10.16 24.53 -62.56
N ASN A 670 9.62 25.04 -61.44
CA ASN A 670 9.58 26.49 -61.19
C ASN A 670 10.01 26.86 -59.76
N ILE A 671 11.16 27.55 -59.64
CA ILE A 671 11.95 27.67 -58.39
C ILE A 671 11.53 28.89 -57.53
N GLN A 672 10.44 29.58 -57.86
CA GLN A 672 10.07 30.85 -57.19
C GLN A 672 8.90 30.77 -56.18
N GLN A 673 8.34 29.59 -55.93
CA GLN A 673 7.35 29.36 -54.88
C GLN A 673 7.66 28.09 -54.07
N ASP A 674 8.22 28.29 -52.88
CA ASP A 674 8.39 27.28 -51.85
C ASP A 674 7.11 27.18 -51.02
N GLU A 675 6.45 26.02 -50.99
CA GLU A 675 5.37 25.74 -50.03
C GLU A 675 5.92 25.05 -48.78
N LEU A 676 5.39 25.43 -47.62
CA LEU A 676 5.86 25.00 -46.32
C LEU A 676 4.99 23.85 -45.79
N ILE A 677 5.46 22.62 -45.96
CA ILE A 677 4.75 21.42 -45.55
C ILE A 677 5.30 20.96 -44.19
N ASN A 678 4.42 20.85 -43.20
CA ASN A 678 4.75 20.17 -41.94
C ASN A 678 4.63 18.67 -42.14
N LEU A 679 5.74 17.96 -41.93
CA LEU A 679 5.78 16.50 -41.96
C LEU A 679 5.91 15.98 -40.53
N ASP A 680 4.92 15.20 -40.10
CA ASP A 680 4.97 14.42 -38.86
C ASP A 680 5.81 13.16 -39.12
N ILE A 681 7.08 13.21 -38.74
CA ILE A 681 8.02 12.10 -38.95
C ILE A 681 8.05 11.24 -37.69
N GLU A 682 7.44 10.05 -37.75
CA GLU A 682 7.60 9.00 -36.73
C GLU A 682 8.89 8.20 -36.99
N ILE A 683 9.86 8.27 -36.07
CA ILE A 683 11.08 7.45 -36.12
C ILE A 683 10.94 6.28 -35.14
N PRO A 684 10.90 5.01 -35.58
CA PRO A 684 10.83 3.86 -34.67
C PRO A 684 12.13 3.70 -33.88
N LEU A 685 12.06 3.06 -32.70
CA LEU A 685 13.20 2.72 -31.86
C LEU A 685 13.22 1.23 -31.56
N PHE A 686 14.39 0.61 -31.71
CA PHE A 686 14.57 -0.84 -31.58
C PHE A 686 15.50 -1.21 -30.42
N TRP A 687 15.04 -2.14 -29.59
CA TRP A 687 15.89 -2.90 -28.68
C TRP A 687 16.36 -4.19 -29.36
N THR A 688 17.66 -4.47 -29.30
CA THR A 688 18.31 -5.53 -30.08
C THR A 688 19.08 -6.50 -29.15
N PRO A 689 18.36 -7.34 -28.38
CA PRO A 689 18.94 -8.11 -27.27
C PRO A 689 20.00 -9.14 -27.69
N LEU A 690 20.06 -9.51 -28.98
CA LEU A 690 21.08 -10.43 -29.50
C LEU A 690 22.45 -9.75 -29.72
N ASP A 691 22.46 -8.44 -29.99
CA ASP A 691 23.65 -7.71 -30.42
C ASP A 691 24.54 -7.27 -29.24
N SER A 692 25.61 -8.03 -29.01
CA SER A 692 26.60 -7.77 -27.95
C SER A 692 27.33 -6.43 -28.10
N SER A 693 27.34 -5.82 -29.30
CA SER A 693 27.98 -4.52 -29.56
C SER A 693 27.08 -3.33 -29.25
N ARG A 694 25.76 -3.57 -29.19
CA ARG A 694 24.73 -2.58 -28.84
C ARG A 694 24.26 -2.72 -27.40
N PHE A 695 24.13 -3.94 -26.89
CA PHE A 695 23.67 -4.26 -25.53
C PHE A 695 24.54 -5.39 -24.95
N GLU A 696 25.36 -5.08 -23.93
CA GLU A 696 26.30 -6.06 -23.35
C GLU A 696 25.56 -7.21 -22.63
N ASN A 697 24.39 -6.93 -22.07
CA ASN A 697 23.45 -7.92 -21.53
C ASN A 697 22.03 -7.73 -22.14
N PRO A 698 21.15 -8.74 -22.07
CA PRO A 698 19.81 -8.69 -22.64
C PRO A 698 18.77 -8.33 -21.56
N ASN A 699 19.17 -7.56 -20.54
CA ASN A 699 18.30 -7.18 -19.43
C ASN A 699 17.63 -5.83 -19.71
N LEU A 700 16.32 -5.75 -19.48
CA LEU A 700 15.50 -4.55 -19.73
C LEU A 700 14.66 -4.22 -18.49
N ALA A 701 14.81 -3.01 -17.96
CA ALA A 701 14.00 -2.51 -16.85
C ALA A 701 12.87 -1.62 -17.38
N ILE A 702 11.64 -1.85 -16.94
CA ILE A 702 10.45 -1.10 -17.38
C ILE A 702 9.78 -0.45 -16.16
N LEU A 703 9.71 0.88 -16.19
CA LEU A 703 9.36 1.72 -15.06
C LEU A 703 8.15 2.60 -15.37
N GLY A 704 7.40 2.96 -14.32
CA GLY A 704 6.26 3.87 -14.39
C GLY A 704 5.15 3.56 -13.39
N THR A 705 4.42 4.59 -12.94
CA THR A 705 3.28 4.43 -12.02
C THR A 705 2.12 3.62 -12.66
N MET A 706 1.10 3.30 -11.87
CA MET A 706 -0.13 2.65 -12.37
C MET A 706 -0.76 3.44 -13.53
N GLY A 707 -1.41 2.73 -14.45
CA GLY A 707 -2.11 3.31 -15.61
C GLY A 707 -1.24 3.90 -16.72
N THR A 708 0.09 4.02 -16.55
CA THR A 708 1.00 4.71 -17.51
C THR A 708 1.18 3.99 -18.87
N GLY A 709 0.89 2.70 -18.95
CA GLY A 709 1.01 1.90 -20.18
C GLY A 709 2.04 0.76 -20.11
N LYS A 710 2.73 0.56 -18.96
CA LYS A 710 3.74 -0.50 -18.75
C LYS A 710 3.30 -1.86 -19.32
N THR A 711 2.24 -2.47 -18.78
CA THR A 711 1.77 -3.81 -19.18
C THR A 711 1.55 -3.94 -20.68
N GLN A 712 0.97 -2.91 -21.31
CA GLN A 712 0.70 -2.89 -22.74
C GLN A 712 2.00 -2.84 -23.57
N LEU A 713 3.03 -2.13 -23.10
CA LEU A 713 4.38 -2.18 -23.70
C LEU A 713 5.05 -3.54 -23.47
N VAL A 714 4.97 -4.11 -22.26
CA VAL A 714 5.55 -5.43 -21.96
C VAL A 714 4.93 -6.49 -22.88
N LYS A 715 3.60 -6.51 -23.02
CA LYS A 715 2.89 -7.38 -23.98
C LYS A 715 3.36 -7.19 -25.42
N ALA A 716 3.56 -5.94 -25.87
CA ALA A 716 4.10 -5.68 -27.20
C ALA A 716 5.51 -6.24 -27.39
N ILE A 717 6.39 -6.07 -26.40
CA ILE A 717 7.76 -6.60 -26.41
C ILE A 717 7.74 -8.14 -26.48
N LEU A 718 6.97 -8.80 -25.61
CA LEU A 718 6.83 -10.27 -25.61
C LEU A 718 6.24 -10.80 -26.91
N TYR A 719 5.23 -10.12 -27.46
CA TYR A 719 4.61 -10.50 -28.73
C TYR A 719 5.58 -10.37 -29.91
N GLU A 720 6.31 -9.25 -30.00
CA GLU A 720 7.37 -9.06 -31.00
C GLU A 720 8.47 -10.12 -30.89
N ILE A 721 8.94 -10.43 -29.67
CA ILE A 721 9.92 -11.51 -29.44
C ILE A 721 9.37 -12.84 -29.94
N THR A 722 8.12 -13.18 -29.58
CA THR A 722 7.48 -14.44 -29.95
C THR A 722 7.32 -14.57 -31.47
N ARG A 723 6.86 -13.50 -32.14
CA ARG A 723 6.70 -13.45 -33.60
C ARG A 723 8.05 -13.51 -34.33
N GLN A 724 9.11 -12.94 -33.74
CA GLN A 724 10.45 -12.91 -34.31
C GLN A 724 11.36 -14.08 -33.86
N ARG A 725 10.83 -15.14 -33.22
CA ARG A 725 11.61 -16.32 -32.79
C ARG A 725 12.49 -16.93 -33.88
N HIS A 726 12.01 -16.94 -35.13
CA HIS A 726 12.77 -17.41 -36.30
C HIS A 726 14.06 -16.60 -36.55
N LEU A 727 14.15 -15.35 -36.08
CA LEU A 727 15.34 -14.48 -36.15
C LEU A 727 16.28 -14.64 -34.93
N ASN A 728 16.04 -15.63 -34.06
CA ASN A 728 16.88 -15.94 -32.91
C ASN A 728 18.08 -16.86 -33.28
N GLY A 729 18.61 -16.72 -34.51
CA GLY A 729 19.78 -17.49 -34.97
C GLY A 729 19.59 -19.02 -34.96
N GLY A 730 18.35 -19.51 -35.10
CA GLY A 730 18.03 -20.95 -35.06
C GLY A 730 18.04 -21.59 -33.66
N GLN A 731 18.23 -20.81 -32.59
CA GLN A 731 18.14 -21.29 -31.21
C GLN A 731 16.69 -21.27 -30.72
N SER A 732 16.26 -22.34 -30.04
CA SER A 732 14.98 -22.42 -29.32
C SER A 732 14.89 -21.33 -28.25
N LEU A 733 13.72 -20.70 -28.10
CA LEU A 733 13.50 -19.56 -27.18
C LEU A 733 12.28 -19.75 -26.27
N GLY A 734 12.53 -20.10 -25.00
CA GLY A 734 11.52 -20.13 -23.96
C GLY A 734 11.21 -18.75 -23.36
N LEU A 735 9.97 -18.55 -22.92
CA LEU A 735 9.53 -17.35 -22.21
C LEU A 735 8.83 -17.76 -20.90
N LEU A 736 9.37 -17.33 -19.75
CA LEU A 736 8.78 -17.57 -18.43
C LEU A 736 8.27 -16.24 -17.86
N ILE A 737 6.98 -16.17 -17.53
CA ILE A 737 6.31 -14.97 -17.05
C ILE A 737 5.74 -15.25 -15.66
N PHE A 738 6.16 -14.50 -14.65
CA PHE A 738 5.52 -14.47 -13.34
C PHE A 738 4.50 -13.33 -13.29
N ASP A 739 3.21 -13.67 -13.24
CA ASP A 739 2.09 -12.73 -13.31
C ASP A 739 1.38 -12.66 -11.95
N TYR A 740 1.64 -11.57 -11.22
CA TYR A 740 1.04 -11.31 -9.90
C TYR A 740 -0.38 -10.73 -9.98
N LYS A 741 -0.81 -10.18 -11.13
CA LYS A 741 -2.05 -9.38 -11.24
C LYS A 741 -3.10 -9.96 -12.20
N GLN A 742 -2.78 -11.05 -12.92
CA GLN A 742 -3.51 -11.60 -14.07
C GLN A 742 -3.46 -10.70 -15.31
N ASP A 743 -2.42 -9.87 -15.39
CA ASP A 743 -2.23 -8.92 -16.48
C ASP A 743 -1.85 -9.62 -17.80
N PHE A 744 -1.31 -10.84 -17.78
CA PHE A 744 -0.87 -11.62 -18.96
C PHE A 744 -1.76 -12.85 -19.23
N CYS A 745 -2.89 -12.95 -18.56
CA CYS A 745 -3.83 -14.07 -18.66
C CYS A 745 -5.02 -13.81 -19.63
N ASP A 746 -5.02 -12.69 -20.37
CA ASP A 746 -6.11 -12.35 -21.30
C ASP A 746 -6.08 -13.16 -22.60
N GLU A 747 -7.27 -13.44 -23.14
CA GLU A 747 -7.43 -14.28 -24.34
C GLU A 747 -6.70 -13.74 -25.58
N GLU A 748 -6.63 -12.41 -25.78
CA GLU A 748 -5.98 -11.84 -26.97
C GLU A 748 -4.46 -12.03 -26.90
N PHE A 749 -3.83 -11.76 -25.76
CA PHE A 749 -2.40 -12.03 -25.54
C PHE A 749 -2.07 -13.53 -25.61
N VAL A 750 -2.81 -14.36 -24.88
CA VAL A 750 -2.61 -15.82 -24.82
C VAL A 750 -2.69 -16.45 -26.20
N LYS A 751 -3.74 -16.10 -26.98
CA LYS A 751 -3.93 -16.61 -28.35
C LYS A 751 -2.87 -16.11 -29.33
N LYS A 752 -2.41 -14.86 -29.18
CA LYS A 752 -1.37 -14.27 -30.06
C LYS A 752 0.03 -14.81 -29.80
N THR A 753 0.33 -15.22 -28.56
CA THR A 753 1.65 -15.75 -28.17
C THR A 753 1.69 -17.27 -28.05
N ASN A 754 0.55 -17.96 -28.18
CA ASN A 754 0.38 -19.38 -27.88
C ASN A 754 0.85 -19.72 -26.45
N ALA A 755 0.48 -18.88 -25.48
CA ALA A 755 0.93 -19.03 -24.10
C ALA A 755 0.18 -20.14 -23.35
N THR A 756 0.92 -20.92 -22.58
CA THR A 756 0.39 -21.86 -21.59
C THR A 756 0.26 -21.13 -20.26
N VAL A 757 -0.98 -20.84 -19.84
CA VAL A 757 -1.25 -20.25 -18.52
C VAL A 757 -1.39 -21.36 -17.49
N LEU A 758 -0.61 -21.28 -16.42
CA LEU A 758 -0.58 -22.23 -15.32
C LEU A 758 -0.87 -21.50 -14.01
N THR A 759 -1.78 -22.04 -13.20
CA THR A 759 -1.92 -21.63 -11.80
C THR A 759 -1.08 -22.55 -10.89
N PRO A 760 -0.66 -22.09 -9.70
CA PRO A 760 -0.04 -22.91 -8.65
C PRO A 760 -0.89 -24.04 -8.05
N HIS A 761 -1.50 -24.86 -8.90
CA HIS A 761 -2.29 -26.03 -8.58
C HIS A 761 -2.02 -27.06 -9.69
N HIS A 762 -1.51 -28.23 -9.31
CA HIS A 762 -0.96 -29.25 -10.21
C HIS A 762 0.01 -28.69 -11.27
N LEU A 763 0.96 -27.83 -10.87
CA LEU A 763 2.01 -27.38 -11.79
C LEU A 763 2.70 -28.61 -12.44
N PRO A 764 2.82 -28.68 -13.78
CA PRO A 764 3.37 -29.82 -14.52
C PRO A 764 4.91 -29.86 -14.45
N ILE A 765 5.44 -29.73 -13.24
CA ILE A 765 6.86 -29.63 -12.90
C ILE A 765 7.08 -30.45 -11.64
N ASN A 766 7.90 -31.49 -11.71
CA ASN A 766 8.36 -32.19 -10.52
C ASN A 766 9.61 -31.48 -9.96
N PRO A 767 9.59 -30.90 -8.73
CA PRO A 767 10.75 -30.22 -8.15
C PRO A 767 11.94 -31.16 -7.85
N PHE A 768 11.74 -32.48 -7.92
CA PHE A 768 12.77 -33.50 -7.76
C PHE A 768 13.15 -34.21 -9.07
N ALA A 769 12.71 -33.71 -10.23
CA ALA A 769 13.15 -34.22 -11.52
C ALA A 769 14.67 -33.99 -11.75
N ILE A 770 15.34 -34.99 -12.33
CA ILE A 770 16.77 -34.93 -12.65
C ILE A 770 16.97 -34.45 -14.09
N PHE A 771 17.15 -33.14 -14.26
CA PHE A 771 17.31 -32.50 -15.58
C PHE A 771 18.53 -33.02 -16.38
N LYS A 772 19.68 -33.20 -15.73
CA LYS A 772 20.89 -33.71 -16.38
C LYS A 772 21.47 -34.90 -15.62
N LYS A 773 21.75 -35.97 -16.36
CA LYS A 773 22.22 -37.24 -15.81
C LYS A 773 23.72 -37.19 -15.53
N GLU A 774 24.09 -36.60 -14.38
CA GLU A 774 25.48 -36.44 -13.92
C GLU A 774 25.66 -36.88 -12.45
N LYS A 775 26.88 -37.25 -12.04
CA LYS A 775 27.15 -37.66 -10.66
C LYS A 775 26.73 -36.56 -9.66
N MET A 776 26.13 -36.98 -8.55
CA MET A 776 25.57 -36.11 -7.50
C MET A 776 24.33 -35.27 -7.88
N ALA A 777 23.70 -35.48 -9.04
CA ALA A 777 22.51 -34.68 -9.41
C ALA A 777 21.38 -34.76 -8.36
N THR A 778 21.09 -35.95 -7.80
CA THR A 778 20.09 -36.12 -6.73
C THR A 778 20.37 -35.27 -5.48
N LEU A 779 21.66 -35.10 -5.13
CA LEU A 779 22.09 -34.25 -4.01
C LEU A 779 21.98 -32.76 -4.34
N LYS A 780 22.33 -32.35 -5.57
CA LYS A 780 22.16 -30.96 -6.03
C LYS A 780 20.68 -30.56 -6.05
N THR A 781 19.81 -31.39 -6.64
CA THR A 781 18.37 -31.14 -6.70
C THR A 781 17.74 -31.09 -5.30
N ALA A 782 18.13 -31.99 -4.40
CA ALA A 782 17.69 -31.94 -3.00
C ALA A 782 18.14 -30.65 -2.29
N GLU A 783 19.38 -30.19 -2.50
CA GLU A 783 19.89 -28.97 -1.89
C GLU A 783 19.19 -27.71 -2.39
N ILE A 784 18.78 -27.64 -3.66
CA ILE A 784 17.95 -26.54 -4.18
C ILE A 784 16.67 -26.43 -3.36
N PHE A 785 15.84 -27.48 -3.36
CA PHE A 785 14.55 -27.47 -2.67
C PHE A 785 14.70 -27.15 -1.18
N VAL A 786 15.66 -27.79 -0.49
CA VAL A 786 15.88 -27.59 0.93
C VAL A 786 16.36 -26.18 1.25
N ASN A 787 17.24 -25.58 0.44
CA ASN A 787 17.72 -24.22 0.70
C ASN A 787 16.62 -23.17 0.47
N THR A 788 15.80 -23.33 -0.57
CA THR A 788 14.64 -22.46 -0.80
C THR A 788 13.63 -22.58 0.36
N LEU A 789 13.30 -23.81 0.78
CA LEU A 789 12.42 -24.09 1.91
C LEU A 789 12.94 -23.44 3.20
N VAL A 790 14.24 -23.61 3.51
CA VAL A 790 14.89 -23.00 4.68
C VAL A 790 14.83 -21.48 4.65
N LYS A 791 15.10 -20.85 3.50
CA LYS A 791 15.12 -19.39 3.37
C LYS A 791 13.73 -18.77 3.56
N ILE A 792 12.69 -19.39 2.99
CA ILE A 792 11.31 -18.87 3.07
C ILE A 792 10.67 -19.15 4.43
N PHE A 793 10.72 -20.39 4.91
CA PHE A 793 10.06 -20.82 6.15
C PHE A 793 10.93 -20.67 7.41
N ARG A 794 12.17 -20.19 7.29
CA ARG A 794 13.13 -19.94 8.38
C ARG A 794 13.43 -21.19 9.23
N ILE A 795 13.59 -22.32 8.56
CA ILE A 795 13.80 -23.64 9.17
C ILE A 795 15.21 -23.74 9.78
N GLY A 796 15.33 -24.32 10.97
CA GLY A 796 16.60 -24.41 11.69
C GLY A 796 17.53 -25.53 11.17
N GLY A 797 18.84 -25.42 11.43
CA GLY A 797 19.85 -26.34 10.87
C GLY A 797 19.66 -27.83 11.20
N LYS A 798 19.04 -28.19 12.34
CA LYS A 798 18.66 -29.58 12.65
C LYS A 798 17.58 -30.10 11.70
N GLN A 799 16.57 -29.29 11.45
CA GLN A 799 15.43 -29.59 10.59
C GLN A 799 15.84 -29.62 9.12
N GLN A 800 16.69 -28.67 8.68
CA GLN A 800 17.34 -28.67 7.36
C GLN A 800 18.07 -29.99 7.07
N ARG A 801 18.83 -30.51 8.05
CA ARG A 801 19.49 -31.83 7.92
C ARG A 801 18.48 -32.97 7.84
N CYS A 802 17.37 -32.90 8.59
CA CYS A 802 16.30 -33.89 8.57
C CYS A 802 15.67 -33.99 7.17
N ILE A 803 15.11 -32.88 6.65
CA ILE A 803 14.42 -32.88 5.35
C ILE A 803 15.34 -33.26 4.18
N ARG A 804 16.61 -32.82 4.21
CA ARG A 804 17.62 -33.23 3.22
C ARG A 804 17.85 -34.74 3.23
N ASN A 805 17.95 -35.35 4.39
CA ASN A 805 18.15 -36.79 4.51
C ASN A 805 16.93 -37.58 4.01
N ILE A 806 15.71 -37.10 4.28
CA ILE A 806 14.45 -37.73 3.82
C ILE A 806 14.34 -37.69 2.30
N ILE A 807 14.64 -36.55 1.67
CA ILE A 807 14.64 -36.43 0.20
C ILE A 807 15.68 -37.38 -0.42
N LEU A 808 16.88 -37.48 0.15
CA LEU A 808 17.91 -38.41 -0.31
C LEU A 808 17.48 -39.88 -0.12
N GLN A 809 16.83 -40.21 0.99
CA GLN A 809 16.26 -41.53 1.25
C GLN A 809 15.13 -41.87 0.26
N CYS A 810 14.30 -40.89 -0.15
CA CYS A 810 13.31 -41.07 -1.22
C CYS A 810 13.99 -41.48 -2.53
N TYR A 811 15.02 -40.72 -2.98
CA TYR A 811 15.78 -41.09 -4.18
C TYR A 811 16.37 -42.51 -4.10
N GLU A 812 16.97 -42.88 -2.95
CA GLU A 812 17.52 -44.23 -2.76
C GLU A 812 16.43 -45.31 -2.76
N THR A 813 15.23 -45.01 -2.26
CA THR A 813 14.06 -45.92 -2.22
C THR A 813 13.50 -46.18 -3.63
N PHE A 814 13.45 -45.16 -4.49
CA PHE A 814 13.14 -45.32 -5.93
C PHE A 814 14.34 -45.80 -6.76
N GLY A 815 15.46 -46.15 -6.11
CA GLY A 815 16.63 -46.75 -6.73
C GLY A 815 17.58 -45.79 -7.45
N LEU A 816 17.43 -44.47 -7.30
CA LEU A 816 18.35 -43.45 -7.85
C LEU A 816 19.57 -43.27 -6.94
N LYS A 817 20.72 -43.81 -7.36
CA LYS A 817 21.96 -43.79 -6.57
C LYS A 817 22.86 -42.63 -7.00
N LYS A 818 23.20 -41.74 -6.07
CA LYS A 818 24.01 -40.51 -6.30
C LYS A 818 25.30 -40.67 -7.14
N ASN A 819 25.91 -41.85 -7.12
CA ASN A 819 27.16 -42.16 -7.82
C ASN A 819 26.99 -42.91 -9.15
N ASP A 820 25.78 -43.39 -9.46
CA ASP A 820 25.48 -44.26 -10.60
C ASP A 820 24.46 -43.62 -11.54
N VAL A 821 24.99 -42.99 -12.59
CA VAL A 821 24.23 -42.26 -13.61
C VAL A 821 23.24 -43.16 -14.36
N SER A 822 23.50 -44.47 -14.45
CA SER A 822 22.60 -45.41 -15.14
C SER A 822 21.25 -45.55 -14.44
N THR A 823 21.21 -45.33 -13.11
CA THR A 823 19.99 -45.39 -12.30
C THR A 823 19.06 -44.19 -12.48
N PHE A 824 19.50 -43.12 -13.15
CA PHE A 824 18.68 -41.91 -13.33
C PHE A 824 17.68 -42.02 -14.49
N ASN A 825 17.42 -43.23 -14.95
CA ASN A 825 16.25 -43.58 -15.76
C ASN A 825 15.09 -44.09 -14.89
N ASN A 826 15.30 -44.28 -13.58
CA ASN A 826 14.26 -44.68 -12.64
C ASN A 826 13.41 -43.46 -12.24
N ARG A 827 12.13 -43.71 -11.93
CA ARG A 827 11.14 -42.74 -11.46
C ARG A 827 11.71 -41.83 -10.35
N PRO A 828 11.82 -40.50 -10.52
CA PRO A 828 12.17 -39.61 -9.43
C PRO A 828 11.03 -39.52 -8.39
N PRO A 829 11.33 -39.19 -7.11
CA PRO A 829 10.29 -38.94 -6.12
C PRO A 829 9.47 -37.69 -6.48
N THR A 830 8.28 -37.58 -5.92
CA THR A 830 7.41 -36.40 -5.96
C THR A 830 7.38 -35.70 -4.60
N ILE A 831 6.73 -34.53 -4.50
CA ILE A 831 6.51 -33.88 -3.20
C ILE A 831 5.66 -34.74 -2.25
N TYR A 832 4.69 -35.49 -2.79
CA TYR A 832 3.85 -36.41 -2.04
C TYR A 832 4.66 -37.60 -1.51
N ASP A 833 5.59 -38.17 -2.29
CA ASP A 833 6.47 -39.25 -1.81
C ASP A 833 7.37 -38.77 -0.65
N VAL A 834 7.92 -37.56 -0.76
CA VAL A 834 8.74 -36.94 0.30
C VAL A 834 7.92 -36.65 1.56
N TYR A 835 6.69 -36.16 1.39
CA TYR A 835 5.76 -35.90 2.49
C TYR A 835 5.36 -37.18 3.22
N GLN A 836 4.98 -38.24 2.49
CA GLN A 836 4.64 -39.53 3.08
C GLN A 836 5.82 -40.12 3.86
N LEU A 837 7.05 -40.06 3.33
CA LEU A 837 8.23 -40.55 4.06
C LEU A 837 8.58 -39.67 5.28
N TYR A 838 8.24 -38.37 5.26
CA TYR A 838 8.35 -37.49 6.43
C TYR A 838 7.36 -37.91 7.53
N CYS A 839 6.10 -38.18 7.16
CA CYS A 839 5.02 -38.58 8.07
C CYS A 839 5.15 -40.02 8.61
N MET A 840 5.93 -40.89 7.96
CA MET A 840 6.19 -42.27 8.40
C MET A 840 7.28 -42.41 9.48
N GLN A 841 7.84 -41.31 9.98
CA GLN A 841 8.83 -41.36 11.07
C GLN A 841 8.18 -41.78 12.40
N GLU A 842 8.90 -42.59 13.20
CA GLU A 842 8.44 -43.07 14.54
C GLU A 842 7.95 -41.95 15.46
N LYS A 843 8.44 -40.73 15.25
CA LYS A 843 7.99 -39.52 15.92
C LYS A 843 8.03 -38.34 14.95
N VAL A 844 6.95 -38.13 14.20
CA VAL A 844 6.76 -36.94 13.37
C VAL A 844 6.89 -35.68 14.25
N PRO A 845 7.82 -34.76 13.94
CA PRO A 845 7.92 -33.49 14.67
C PRO A 845 6.78 -32.56 14.26
N ASP A 846 6.02 -32.04 15.23
CA ASP A 846 5.14 -30.88 15.03
C ASP A 846 6.03 -29.63 14.90
N ASP A 847 6.35 -29.25 13.66
CA ASP A 847 7.42 -28.31 13.35
C ASP A 847 7.24 -27.53 12.03
N LEU A 848 8.17 -26.59 11.78
CA LEU A 848 8.12 -25.71 10.61
C LEU A 848 8.34 -26.43 9.27
N VAL A 849 8.84 -27.67 9.26
CA VAL A 849 9.00 -28.45 8.03
C VAL A 849 7.68 -29.11 7.66
N ILE A 850 7.03 -29.79 8.62
CA ILE A 850 5.73 -30.43 8.34
C ILE A 850 4.71 -29.37 7.91
N SER A 851 4.58 -28.26 8.65
CA SER A 851 3.67 -27.16 8.28
C SER A 851 3.98 -26.54 6.90
N ALA A 852 5.25 -26.50 6.49
CA ALA A 852 5.63 -26.07 5.15
C ALA A 852 5.22 -27.10 4.08
N LEU A 853 5.43 -28.40 4.33
CA LEU A 853 5.05 -29.47 3.41
C LEU A 853 3.53 -29.62 3.29
N ASP A 854 2.78 -29.55 4.41
CA ASP A 854 1.31 -29.48 4.44
C ASP A 854 0.82 -28.38 3.49
N THR A 855 1.40 -27.18 3.60
CA THR A 855 1.06 -26.03 2.73
C THR A 855 1.35 -26.27 1.24
N LEU A 856 2.25 -27.19 0.87
CA LEU A 856 2.53 -27.55 -0.53
C LEU A 856 1.64 -28.70 -1.04
N VAL A 857 1.28 -29.62 -0.15
CA VAL A 857 0.52 -30.84 -0.44
C VAL A 857 -0.99 -30.58 -0.39
N ASP A 858 -1.50 -29.91 0.65
CA ASP A 858 -2.94 -29.60 0.82
C ASP A 858 -3.46 -28.64 -0.25
N TYR A 859 -2.59 -27.79 -0.80
CA TYR A 859 -2.88 -26.90 -1.93
C TYR A 859 -2.49 -27.51 -3.29
N GLU A 860 -2.03 -28.77 -3.30
CA GLU A 860 -1.68 -29.57 -4.48
C GLU A 860 -0.77 -28.83 -5.50
N ILE A 861 0.16 -28.00 -5.02
CA ILE A 861 0.85 -26.98 -5.84
C ILE A 861 1.62 -27.59 -7.02
N PHE A 862 2.24 -28.74 -6.80
CA PHE A 862 2.96 -29.51 -7.82
C PHE A 862 2.19 -30.79 -8.17
N THR A 863 2.33 -31.24 -9.42
CA THR A 863 1.76 -32.52 -9.87
C THR A 863 2.30 -33.71 -9.09
N ASP A 864 1.43 -34.71 -8.92
CA ASP A 864 1.73 -36.05 -8.43
C ASP A 864 2.35 -36.97 -9.50
N ASN A 865 2.39 -36.53 -10.76
CA ASN A 865 3.03 -37.26 -11.84
C ASN A 865 4.58 -37.21 -11.71
N PRO A 866 5.25 -38.34 -11.44
CA PRO A 866 6.71 -38.35 -11.30
C PRO A 866 7.44 -38.14 -12.63
N GLU A 867 6.82 -38.45 -13.76
CA GLU A 867 7.37 -38.27 -15.12
C GLU A 867 7.19 -36.84 -15.64
N ALA A 868 6.72 -35.90 -14.80
CA ALA A 868 6.61 -34.50 -15.16
C ALA A 868 7.98 -33.87 -15.46
N SER A 869 8.05 -33.14 -16.58
CA SER A 869 9.26 -32.54 -17.12
C SER A 869 9.91 -31.50 -16.22
N SER A 870 11.18 -31.19 -16.49
CA SER A 870 11.87 -30.07 -15.86
C SER A 870 11.28 -28.73 -16.34
N LEU A 871 11.48 -27.66 -15.54
CA LEU A 871 11.07 -26.30 -15.91
C LEU A 871 11.66 -25.85 -17.27
N LEU A 872 12.94 -26.12 -17.54
CA LEU A 872 13.60 -25.70 -18.77
C LEU A 872 13.17 -26.54 -19.99
N GLU A 873 12.71 -27.77 -19.78
CA GLU A 873 12.04 -28.59 -20.81
C GLU A 873 10.65 -28.05 -21.14
N LEU A 874 9.84 -27.72 -20.12
CA LEU A 874 8.51 -27.11 -20.27
C LEU A 874 8.58 -25.78 -21.05
N LEU A 875 9.64 -24.99 -20.84
CA LEU A 875 9.86 -23.71 -21.50
C LEU A 875 10.31 -23.81 -22.96
N LYS A 876 10.78 -24.97 -23.43
CA LYS A 876 11.36 -25.11 -24.77
C LYS A 876 10.35 -24.73 -25.86
N ASP A 877 10.65 -23.67 -26.61
CA ASP A 877 9.79 -23.03 -27.61
C ASP A 877 8.39 -22.57 -27.13
N ASN A 878 8.14 -22.57 -25.81
CA ASN A 878 6.86 -22.22 -25.21
C ASN A 878 6.88 -20.83 -24.56
N VAL A 879 5.71 -20.25 -24.39
CA VAL A 879 5.47 -19.10 -23.50
C VAL A 879 4.69 -19.62 -22.32
N VAL A 880 5.23 -19.53 -21.11
CA VAL A 880 4.62 -20.06 -19.89
C VAL A 880 4.32 -18.91 -18.93
N VAL A 881 3.05 -18.73 -18.59
CA VAL A 881 2.58 -17.72 -17.64
C VAL A 881 2.22 -18.42 -16.34
N ILE A 882 2.93 -18.12 -15.25
CA ILE A 882 2.59 -18.55 -13.90
C ILE A 882 1.71 -17.47 -13.26
N ASN A 883 0.41 -17.75 -13.16
CA ASN A 883 -0.61 -16.87 -12.59
C ASN A 883 -0.64 -17.03 -11.07
N LEU A 884 -0.09 -16.03 -10.35
CA LEU A 884 0.10 -16.06 -8.89
C LEU A 884 -1.05 -15.39 -8.12
N LYS A 885 -2.00 -14.73 -8.80
CA LYS A 885 -3.10 -14.01 -8.14
C LYS A 885 -4.01 -14.96 -7.36
N GLY A 886 -4.35 -14.57 -6.13
CA GLY A 886 -5.21 -15.37 -5.22
C GLY A 886 -4.46 -16.28 -4.25
N TYR A 887 -3.15 -16.44 -4.39
CA TYR A 887 -2.28 -17.16 -3.45
C TYR A 887 -1.65 -16.21 -2.44
N ALA A 888 -1.33 -16.69 -1.24
CA ALA A 888 -0.73 -15.86 -0.19
C ALA A 888 0.74 -15.51 -0.52
N ASP A 889 1.22 -14.33 -0.07
CA ASP A 889 2.58 -13.83 -0.32
C ASP A 889 3.69 -14.86 -0.07
N THR A 890 3.54 -15.69 0.97
CA THR A 890 4.48 -16.76 1.32
C THR A 890 4.49 -17.91 0.32
N GLN A 891 3.31 -18.32 -0.17
CA GLN A 891 3.18 -19.33 -1.22
C GLN A 891 3.78 -18.81 -2.53
N GLN A 892 3.36 -17.60 -2.96
CA GLN A 892 3.90 -16.94 -4.16
C GLN A 892 5.43 -16.87 -4.10
N SER A 893 5.97 -16.37 -2.98
CA SER A 893 7.42 -16.23 -2.79
C SER A 893 8.16 -17.57 -2.81
N PHE A 894 7.58 -18.63 -2.24
CA PHE A 894 8.15 -19.97 -2.32
C PHE A 894 8.18 -20.51 -3.75
N ILE A 895 7.04 -20.47 -4.45
CA ILE A 895 6.90 -20.96 -5.83
C ILE A 895 7.90 -20.25 -6.75
N VAL A 896 7.92 -18.91 -6.73
CA VAL A 896 8.80 -18.13 -7.60
C VAL A 896 10.27 -18.35 -7.24
N SER A 897 10.62 -18.40 -5.95
CA SER A 897 12.01 -18.67 -5.55
C SER A 897 12.47 -20.07 -5.97
N LEU A 898 11.64 -21.10 -5.78
CA LEU A 898 11.99 -22.48 -6.13
C LEU A 898 12.13 -22.65 -7.66
N LEU A 899 11.22 -22.05 -8.43
CA LEU A 899 11.29 -22.06 -9.89
C LEU A 899 12.52 -21.28 -10.40
N LEU A 900 12.90 -20.17 -9.77
CA LEU A 900 14.12 -19.43 -10.12
C LEU A 900 15.41 -20.16 -9.75
N ASP A 901 15.49 -20.76 -8.56
CA ASP A 901 16.64 -21.55 -8.12
C ASP A 901 16.83 -22.79 -9.03
N SER A 902 15.73 -23.46 -9.38
CA SER A 902 15.68 -24.55 -10.36
C SER A 902 16.12 -24.07 -11.77
N PHE A 903 15.53 -22.97 -12.27
CA PHE A 903 15.86 -22.39 -13.57
C PHE A 903 17.36 -22.06 -13.67
N TYR A 904 17.93 -21.39 -12.66
CA TYR A 904 19.34 -21.01 -12.66
C TYR A 904 20.29 -22.22 -12.73
N GLN A 905 19.97 -23.30 -12.01
CA GLN A 905 20.76 -24.54 -12.08
C GLN A 905 20.61 -25.26 -13.42
N GLN A 906 19.39 -25.35 -13.94
CA GLN A 906 19.13 -25.98 -15.24
C GLN A 906 19.78 -25.18 -16.40
N MET A 907 19.80 -23.84 -16.32
CA MET A 907 20.51 -22.96 -17.25
C MET A 907 22.01 -23.30 -17.36
N HIS A 908 22.70 -23.42 -16.21
CA HIS A 908 24.11 -23.82 -16.17
C HIS A 908 24.33 -25.23 -16.75
N LEU A 909 23.42 -26.17 -16.50
CA LEU A 909 23.49 -27.55 -17.00
C LEU A 909 23.20 -27.68 -18.50
N ALA A 910 22.33 -26.85 -19.06
CA ALA A 910 21.98 -26.82 -20.48
C ALA A 910 23.14 -26.36 -21.37
N GLY A 911 23.97 -25.45 -20.86
CA GLY A 911 25.16 -24.94 -21.56
C GLY A 911 24.91 -23.64 -22.32
N LYS A 912 25.92 -23.22 -23.11
CA LYS A 912 25.99 -21.89 -23.72
C LYS A 912 25.56 -21.95 -25.19
N PRO A 913 24.70 -21.04 -25.69
CA PRO A 913 24.35 -20.98 -27.11
C PRO A 913 25.57 -20.55 -27.95
N GLN A 914 25.61 -21.00 -29.20
CA GLN A 914 26.68 -20.60 -30.14
C GLN A 914 26.50 -19.15 -30.59
N ILE A 915 27.60 -18.40 -30.70
CA ILE A 915 27.59 -17.01 -31.16
C ILE A 915 27.61 -16.99 -32.69
N ILE A 916 26.67 -16.27 -33.31
CA ILE A 916 26.49 -16.20 -34.76
C ILE A 916 26.75 -14.77 -35.23
N LYS A 917 27.80 -14.57 -36.04
CA LYS A 917 28.22 -13.25 -36.58
C LYS A 917 28.30 -12.13 -35.51
N GLY A 918 28.71 -12.46 -34.27
CA GLY A 918 28.82 -11.53 -33.13
C GLY A 918 27.55 -11.38 -32.27
N HIS A 919 26.43 -11.90 -32.75
CA HIS A 919 25.16 -11.94 -32.02
C HIS A 919 25.06 -13.22 -31.20
N ARG A 920 24.57 -13.12 -29.96
CA ARG A 920 24.34 -14.27 -29.09
C ARG A 920 22.85 -14.57 -29.03
N PRO A 921 22.38 -15.73 -29.54
CA PRO A 921 20.99 -16.17 -29.41
C PRO A 921 20.51 -16.19 -27.97
N LEU A 922 19.22 -15.92 -27.76
CA LEU A 922 18.56 -16.18 -26.49
C LEU A 922 18.16 -17.65 -26.39
N THR A 923 18.32 -18.28 -25.24
CA THR A 923 17.75 -19.59 -24.93
C THR A 923 16.42 -19.43 -24.20
N ASN A 924 16.35 -18.45 -23.30
CA ASN A 924 15.18 -18.15 -22.47
C ASN A 924 15.12 -16.65 -22.18
N MET A 925 13.92 -16.14 -21.90
CA MET A 925 13.73 -14.82 -21.34
C MET A 925 12.73 -14.86 -20.18
N LEU A 926 13.14 -14.29 -19.04
CA LEU A 926 12.35 -14.22 -17.82
C LEU A 926 11.65 -12.85 -17.75
N LEU A 927 10.35 -12.84 -17.51
CA LEU A 927 9.61 -11.66 -17.08
C LEU A 927 9.15 -11.83 -15.63
N VAL A 928 9.43 -10.81 -14.82
CA VAL A 928 8.74 -10.60 -13.54
C VAL A 928 8.05 -9.25 -13.63
N ASP A 929 6.72 -9.26 -13.67
CA ASP A 929 5.94 -8.03 -13.48
C ASP A 929 5.69 -7.78 -11.99
N GLU A 930 5.50 -6.51 -11.61
CA GLU A 930 5.51 -6.03 -10.22
C GLU A 930 6.63 -6.68 -9.37
N CYS A 931 7.85 -6.63 -9.91
CA CYS A 931 8.99 -7.37 -9.39
C CYS A 931 9.44 -6.97 -7.97
N ASP A 932 8.89 -5.90 -7.38
CA ASP A 932 9.14 -5.55 -5.99
C ASP A 932 8.61 -6.62 -5.02
N ASN A 933 7.50 -7.31 -5.35
CA ASN A 933 7.02 -8.44 -4.55
C ASN A 933 8.04 -9.58 -4.51
N LEU A 934 8.74 -9.84 -5.61
CA LEU A 934 9.83 -10.81 -5.66
C LEU A 934 11.10 -10.30 -4.96
N MET A 935 11.53 -9.07 -5.25
CA MET A 935 12.80 -8.52 -4.75
C MET A 935 12.81 -8.31 -3.23
N LYS A 936 11.65 -8.09 -2.59
CA LYS A 936 11.50 -8.04 -1.11
C LYS A 936 12.09 -9.27 -0.38
N HIS A 937 12.19 -10.41 -1.04
CA HIS A 937 12.73 -11.67 -0.48
C HIS A 937 14.20 -11.93 -0.86
N GLU A 938 14.84 -11.00 -1.57
CA GLU A 938 16.21 -11.05 -2.07
C GLU A 938 16.61 -12.44 -2.66
N PRO A 939 15.89 -12.98 -3.66
CA PRO A 939 16.18 -14.29 -4.24
C PRO A 939 17.56 -14.33 -4.91
N ASP A 940 18.42 -15.25 -4.47
CA ASP A 940 19.82 -15.33 -4.90
C ASP A 940 19.95 -15.74 -6.37
N ALA A 941 19.07 -16.64 -6.85
CA ALA A 941 19.03 -17.01 -8.26
C ALA A 941 18.74 -15.82 -9.17
N LEU A 942 17.80 -14.93 -8.84
CA LEU A 942 17.51 -13.75 -9.67
C LEU A 942 18.76 -12.87 -9.84
N LYS A 943 19.49 -12.62 -8.74
CA LYS A 943 20.73 -11.83 -8.74
C LYS A 943 21.83 -12.49 -9.59
N LYS A 944 21.92 -13.82 -9.57
CA LYS A 944 22.88 -14.58 -10.39
C LYS A 944 22.48 -14.62 -11.86
N ILE A 945 21.19 -14.86 -12.18
CA ILE A 945 20.67 -14.82 -13.56
C ILE A 945 20.91 -13.44 -14.18
N LEU A 946 20.66 -12.34 -13.45
CA LEU A 946 20.90 -10.98 -13.94
C LEU A 946 22.38 -10.70 -14.27
N LYS A 947 23.32 -11.30 -13.52
CA LYS A 947 24.77 -11.15 -13.72
C LYS A 947 25.34 -12.08 -14.81
N GLU A 948 24.95 -13.34 -14.78
CA GLU A 948 25.59 -14.42 -15.53
C GLU A 948 24.77 -14.86 -16.76
N GLY A 949 23.46 -14.58 -16.77
CA GLY A 949 22.50 -15.09 -17.75
C GLY A 949 22.88 -14.81 -19.20
N ARG A 950 23.51 -13.67 -19.48
CA ARG A 950 24.03 -13.34 -20.83
C ARG A 950 24.89 -14.44 -21.40
N GLU A 951 25.73 -15.09 -20.60
CA GLU A 951 26.62 -16.15 -21.07
C GLU A 951 25.85 -17.39 -21.57
N PHE A 952 24.68 -17.65 -20.98
CA PHE A 952 23.79 -18.77 -21.29
C PHE A 952 22.64 -18.39 -22.23
N GLY A 953 22.64 -17.16 -22.77
CA GLY A 953 21.56 -16.65 -23.60
C GLY A 953 20.27 -16.34 -22.83
N VAL A 954 20.35 -16.09 -21.52
CA VAL A 954 19.20 -15.69 -20.71
C VAL A 954 19.20 -14.17 -20.54
N GLY A 955 18.03 -13.55 -20.73
CA GLY A 955 17.77 -12.15 -20.39
C GLY A 955 16.57 -12.00 -19.47
N CYS A 956 16.55 -10.91 -18.70
CA CYS A 956 15.46 -10.60 -17.78
C CYS A 956 14.77 -9.28 -18.16
N ILE A 957 13.44 -9.31 -18.23
CA ILE A 957 12.59 -8.12 -18.21
C ILE A 957 12.04 -7.98 -16.79
N LEU A 958 12.33 -6.86 -16.12
CA LEU A 958 11.75 -6.54 -14.81
C LEU A 958 10.90 -5.29 -14.91
N SER A 959 9.64 -5.39 -14.48
CA SER A 959 8.69 -4.27 -14.46
C SER A 959 8.27 -3.96 -13.01
N THR A 960 8.29 -2.68 -12.63
CA THR A 960 7.81 -2.21 -11.33
C THR A 960 7.40 -0.73 -11.38
N GLN A 961 6.82 -0.23 -10.30
CA GLN A 961 6.20 1.10 -10.25
C GLN A 961 7.18 2.24 -9.95
N GLY A 962 8.24 1.96 -9.17
CA GLY A 962 9.20 2.95 -8.69
C GLY A 962 10.64 2.48 -8.86
N LEU A 963 11.56 3.42 -9.09
CA LEU A 963 12.97 3.09 -9.27
C LEU A 963 13.63 2.64 -7.96
N ASP A 964 13.22 3.20 -6.81
CA ASP A 964 13.76 2.83 -5.50
C ASP A 964 13.46 1.36 -5.14
N HIS A 965 12.48 0.71 -5.79
CA HIS A 965 12.17 -0.71 -5.62
C HIS A 965 13.30 -1.64 -6.08
N PHE A 966 14.17 -1.19 -6.99
CA PHE A 966 15.35 -1.96 -7.41
C PHE A 966 16.42 -2.04 -6.31
N LYS A 967 16.30 -1.29 -5.21
CA LYS A 967 17.23 -1.36 -4.07
C LYS A 967 16.53 -2.00 -2.87
N VAL A 968 16.95 -3.21 -2.51
CA VAL A 968 16.43 -3.95 -1.34
C VAL A 968 17.60 -4.40 -0.47
N GLY A 969 17.58 -4.00 0.81
CA GLY A 969 18.66 -4.31 1.75
C GLY A 969 20.00 -3.76 1.28
N GLU A 970 20.98 -4.64 1.10
CA GLU A 970 22.30 -4.31 0.56
C GLU A 970 22.39 -4.54 -0.97
N THR A 971 21.35 -5.09 -1.60
CA THR A 971 21.34 -5.41 -3.03
C THR A 971 20.71 -4.29 -3.85
N ASN A 972 21.50 -3.67 -4.75
CA ASN A 972 20.97 -2.86 -5.84
C ASN A 972 20.85 -3.70 -7.11
N TYR A 973 19.62 -4.00 -7.52
CA TYR A 973 19.31 -4.70 -8.76
C TYR A 973 19.45 -3.80 -9.99
N ALA A 974 19.39 -2.46 -9.84
CA ALA A 974 19.56 -1.51 -10.93
C ALA A 974 20.94 -1.62 -11.61
N ASP A 975 21.97 -2.04 -10.87
CA ASP A 975 23.34 -2.23 -11.36
C ASP A 975 23.44 -3.25 -12.50
N TYR A 976 22.43 -4.10 -12.70
CA TYR A 976 22.42 -5.17 -13.71
C TYR A 976 21.63 -4.83 -14.98
N PHE A 977 21.09 -3.63 -15.10
CA PHE A 977 20.28 -3.17 -16.24
C PHE A 977 21.00 -2.09 -17.04
N LEU A 978 21.23 -2.39 -18.33
CA LEU A 978 21.82 -1.45 -19.28
C LEU A 978 20.75 -0.75 -20.12
N ALA A 979 19.60 -1.40 -20.36
CA ALA A 979 18.47 -0.82 -21.08
C ALA A 979 17.32 -0.49 -20.11
N TRP A 980 16.73 0.69 -20.27
CA TRP A 980 15.63 1.17 -19.43
C TRP A 980 14.51 1.78 -20.28
N ILE A 981 13.25 1.54 -19.91
CA ILE A 981 12.10 2.28 -20.45
C ILE A 981 11.32 2.88 -19.30
N CYS A 982 11.43 4.20 -19.13
CA CYS A 982 10.88 4.94 -18.02
C CYS A 982 9.67 5.77 -18.46
N HIS A 983 8.46 5.33 -18.12
CA HIS A 983 7.27 6.18 -18.19
C HIS A 983 7.27 7.18 -17.00
N LYS A 984 6.18 7.93 -16.84
CA LYS A 984 5.93 8.78 -15.66
C LYS A 984 6.15 8.02 -14.34
N LEU A 985 7.03 8.55 -13.49
CA LEU A 985 7.38 8.02 -12.17
C LEU A 985 6.86 8.95 -11.06
N GLY A 986 6.59 8.39 -9.88
CA GLY A 986 6.27 9.16 -8.68
C GLY A 986 7.54 9.65 -7.99
N SER A 987 7.85 10.93 -8.10
CA SER A 987 8.95 11.63 -7.40
C SER A 987 10.28 10.85 -7.27
N PRO A 988 10.87 10.38 -8.39
CA PRO A 988 12.09 9.57 -8.37
C PRO A 988 13.28 10.34 -7.75
N SER A 989 14.10 9.63 -6.96
CA SER A 989 15.25 10.22 -6.27
C SER A 989 16.38 10.63 -7.23
N THR A 990 17.00 11.80 -6.99
CA THR A 990 18.05 12.38 -7.84
C THR A 990 19.19 11.40 -8.12
N LYS A 991 19.70 10.74 -7.06
CA LYS A 991 20.79 9.75 -7.15
C LYS A 991 20.46 8.55 -8.05
N ALA A 992 19.19 8.13 -8.08
CA ALA A 992 18.77 7.01 -8.90
C ALA A 992 18.61 7.42 -10.39
N LEU A 993 18.23 8.68 -10.65
CA LEU A 993 18.24 9.25 -12.00
C LEU A 993 19.65 9.47 -12.54
N GLU A 994 20.59 9.94 -11.71
CA GLU A 994 22.02 10.03 -12.03
C GLU A 994 22.57 8.66 -12.48
N GLN A 995 22.20 7.58 -11.78
CA GLN A 995 22.59 6.20 -12.14
C GLN A 995 22.10 5.78 -13.53
N ILE A 996 20.82 6.04 -13.87
CA ILE A 996 20.24 5.67 -15.18
C ILE A 996 20.77 6.54 -16.31
N PHE A 997 20.64 7.87 -16.18
CA PHE A 997 20.77 8.81 -17.30
C PHE A 997 22.21 9.32 -17.51
N ASN A 998 23.15 8.97 -16.62
CA ASN A 998 24.55 9.44 -16.65
C ASN A 998 24.71 10.98 -16.59
N LEU A 999 23.72 11.66 -16.02
CA LEU A 999 23.72 13.12 -15.87
C LEU A 999 24.36 13.51 -14.54
N THR A 1000 25.21 14.52 -14.59
CA THR A 1000 25.90 15.08 -13.41
C THR A 1000 25.46 16.51 -13.09
N ASP A 1001 24.72 17.16 -14.01
CA ASP A 1001 24.26 18.53 -13.85
C ASP A 1001 22.81 18.58 -13.32
N ARG A 1002 22.61 19.38 -12.27
CA ARG A 1002 21.32 19.49 -11.58
C ARG A 1002 20.20 20.09 -12.46
N GLU A 1003 20.53 20.82 -13.51
CA GLU A 1003 19.54 21.43 -14.39
C GLU A 1003 18.94 20.41 -15.38
N SER A 1004 19.76 19.60 -16.05
CA SER A 1004 19.26 18.54 -16.93
C SER A 1004 18.45 17.49 -16.15
N ILE A 1005 18.88 17.15 -14.93
CA ILE A 1005 18.09 16.26 -14.05
C ILE A 1005 16.72 16.88 -13.73
N LYS A 1006 16.66 18.16 -13.35
CA LYS A 1006 15.38 18.86 -13.14
C LYS A 1006 14.51 18.90 -14.41
N GLN A 1007 15.10 19.13 -15.57
CA GLN A 1007 14.38 19.14 -16.85
C GLN A 1007 13.81 17.75 -17.19
N ILE A 1008 14.57 16.67 -16.95
CA ILE A 1008 14.08 15.30 -17.13
C ILE A 1008 12.96 14.98 -16.13
N VAL A 1009 13.11 15.29 -14.84
CA VAL A 1009 12.05 15.08 -13.84
C VAL A 1009 10.76 15.82 -14.23
N ALA A 1010 10.85 17.10 -14.60
CA ALA A 1010 9.70 17.88 -15.05
C ALA A 1010 9.04 17.29 -16.32
N ARG A 1011 9.85 16.73 -17.22
CA ARG A 1011 9.36 16.12 -18.46
C ARG A 1011 8.83 14.69 -18.26
N MET A 1012 9.34 13.92 -17.31
CA MET A 1012 8.77 12.62 -16.91
C MET A 1012 7.43 12.80 -16.19
N ASN A 1013 7.32 13.81 -15.32
CA ASN A 1013 6.08 14.09 -14.58
C ASN A 1013 4.95 14.59 -15.50
N SER A 1014 5.28 15.22 -16.63
CA SER A 1014 4.33 15.71 -17.64
C SER A 1014 4.07 14.72 -18.79
N GLN A 1015 4.63 13.51 -18.77
CA GLN A 1015 4.33 12.49 -19.78
C GLN A 1015 2.88 12.02 -19.73
N ASN A 1016 2.26 11.97 -20.91
CA ASN A 1016 0.97 11.35 -21.15
C ASN A 1016 1.07 9.81 -21.08
N LYS A 1017 -0.09 9.14 -21.02
CA LYS A 1017 -0.16 7.67 -21.13
C LYS A 1017 0.55 7.18 -22.41
N HIS A 1018 1.21 6.02 -22.33
CA HIS A 1018 2.04 5.44 -23.39
C HIS A 1018 3.20 6.34 -23.86
N HIS A 1019 3.59 7.38 -23.13
CA HIS A 1019 4.84 8.10 -23.38
C HIS A 1019 5.90 7.66 -22.37
N SER A 1020 7.14 7.54 -22.82
CA SER A 1020 8.27 7.09 -22.02
C SER A 1020 9.59 7.69 -22.49
N ILE A 1021 10.63 7.50 -21.69
CA ILE A 1021 12.02 7.70 -22.09
C ILE A 1021 12.64 6.31 -22.28
N PHE A 1022 13.14 6.02 -23.47
CA PHE A 1022 14.00 4.85 -23.71
C PHE A 1022 15.46 5.24 -23.46
N VAL A 1023 16.18 4.43 -22.69
CA VAL A 1023 17.62 4.57 -22.42
C VAL A 1023 18.34 3.34 -22.95
N ASP A 1024 19.32 3.53 -23.83
CA ASP A 1024 20.14 2.45 -24.37
C ASP A 1024 21.36 2.11 -23.48
N ALA A 1025 22.07 1.02 -23.81
CA ALA A 1025 23.21 0.57 -23.01
C ALA A 1025 24.39 1.56 -22.94
N LYS A 1026 24.44 2.57 -23.81
CA LYS A 1026 25.43 3.65 -23.78
C LYS A 1026 24.92 4.85 -22.96
N LYS A 1027 23.82 4.68 -22.23
CA LYS A 1027 23.09 5.68 -21.46
C LYS A 1027 22.59 6.87 -22.29
N ASN A 1028 22.45 6.70 -23.61
CA ASN A 1028 21.73 7.67 -24.42
C ASN A 1028 20.23 7.54 -24.14
N PHE A 1029 19.53 8.65 -23.94
CA PHE A 1029 18.09 8.64 -23.66
C PHE A 1029 17.29 9.40 -24.71
N GLN A 1030 16.08 8.90 -25.00
CA GLN A 1030 15.20 9.44 -26.03
C GLN A 1030 13.74 9.43 -25.58
N PHE A 1031 13.05 10.55 -25.79
CA PHE A 1031 11.62 10.65 -25.55
C PHE A 1031 10.84 9.98 -26.68
N GLN A 1032 9.98 9.04 -26.34
CA GLN A 1032 9.19 8.26 -27.28
C GLN A 1032 7.74 8.10 -26.81
N ARG A 1033 6.86 7.74 -27.75
CA ARG A 1033 5.63 6.99 -27.43
C ARG A 1033 6.01 5.52 -27.42
N SER A 1034 5.81 4.86 -26.28
CA SER A 1034 5.96 3.42 -26.14
C SER A 1034 5.09 2.69 -27.16
N SER A 1035 5.66 1.68 -27.81
CA SER A 1035 4.85 0.64 -28.47
C SER A 1035 3.94 -0.01 -27.43
N ALA A 1036 2.77 -0.46 -27.84
CA ALA A 1036 1.92 -1.25 -26.96
C ALA A 1036 1.03 -2.19 -27.78
N PHE A 1037 0.43 -3.18 -27.12
CA PHE A 1037 -0.06 -4.40 -27.77
C PHE A 1037 -1.33 -4.22 -28.62
N TRP A 1038 -2.31 -3.46 -28.13
CA TRP A 1038 -3.56 -3.17 -28.85
C TRP A 1038 -3.40 -2.55 -30.26
N GLU A 1039 -2.65 -1.46 -30.43
CA GLU A 1039 -2.26 -0.85 -31.71
C GLU A 1039 -1.60 -1.85 -32.68
N ILE A 1040 -0.78 -2.78 -32.20
CA ILE A 1040 -0.17 -3.81 -33.06
C ILE A 1040 -1.27 -4.75 -33.57
N CYS A 1041 -2.16 -5.20 -32.68
CA CYS A 1041 -3.31 -6.04 -33.03
C CYS A 1041 -4.28 -5.32 -33.98
N GLU A 1042 -4.53 -4.02 -33.81
CA GLU A 1042 -5.36 -3.21 -34.72
C GLU A 1042 -4.72 -3.02 -36.09
N ARG A 1043 -3.41 -2.75 -36.17
CA ARG A 1043 -2.68 -2.63 -37.44
C ARG A 1043 -2.71 -3.95 -38.21
N GLU A 1044 -2.55 -5.07 -37.54
CA GLU A 1044 -2.68 -6.40 -38.16
C GLU A 1044 -4.11 -6.69 -38.63
N LYS A 1045 -5.14 -6.32 -37.85
CA LYS A 1045 -6.55 -6.43 -38.26
C LYS A 1045 -6.84 -5.61 -39.53
N LYS A 1046 -6.34 -4.36 -39.60
CA LYS A 1046 -6.47 -3.51 -40.80
C LYS A 1046 -5.72 -4.07 -42.00
N SER A 1047 -4.46 -4.45 -41.84
CA SER A 1047 -3.65 -5.02 -42.94
C SER A 1047 -4.24 -6.33 -43.48
N ALA A 1048 -4.85 -7.15 -42.63
CA ALA A 1048 -5.58 -8.34 -43.05
C ALA A 1048 -6.86 -7.99 -43.84
N GLN A 1049 -7.61 -6.97 -43.44
CA GLN A 1049 -8.78 -6.47 -44.18
C GLN A 1049 -8.39 -5.86 -45.54
N GLU A 1050 -7.30 -5.09 -45.58
CA GLU A 1050 -6.76 -4.48 -46.80
C GLU A 1050 -6.24 -5.53 -47.78
N LYS A 1051 -5.52 -6.56 -47.31
CA LYS A 1051 -5.16 -7.73 -48.13
C LYS A 1051 -6.37 -8.50 -48.63
N GLN A 1052 -7.41 -8.68 -47.81
CA GLN A 1052 -8.66 -9.31 -48.26
C GLN A 1052 -9.39 -8.45 -49.32
N LEU A 1053 -9.32 -7.13 -49.25
CA LEU A 1053 -9.83 -6.24 -50.30
C LEU A 1053 -8.97 -6.33 -51.57
N SER A 1054 -7.63 -6.35 -51.46
CA SER A 1054 -6.73 -6.43 -52.62
C SER A 1054 -6.63 -7.81 -53.27
N ILE A 1055 -7.27 -8.83 -52.68
CA ILE A 1055 -7.43 -10.18 -53.25
C ILE A 1055 -8.86 -10.34 -53.84
N LYS A 1056 -9.81 -9.45 -53.47
CA LYS A 1056 -11.16 -9.39 -54.04
C LYS A 1056 -11.29 -8.45 -55.24
N ASN A 1057 -10.43 -7.44 -55.33
CA ASN A 1057 -10.25 -6.55 -56.48
C ASN A 1057 -9.20 -7.10 -57.43
#